data_AF-A0A953K148-F1
#
_entry.id   AF-A0A953K148-F1
#
_cell.length_a   1.000
_cell.length_b   1.000
_cell.length_c   1.000
_cell.angle_alpha   90.00
_cell.angle_beta   90.00
_cell.angle_gamma   90.00
#
_symmetry.space_group_name_H-M   'P 1'
#
loop_
_entity.id
_entity.type
_entity.pdbx_description
1 polymer ?
#
loop_
_entity_poly.entity_id
_entity_poly.type
_entity_poly.pdbx_seq_one_letter_code
_entity_poly.pdbx_strand_id
1 'polypeptide(L)'
;MHYLKFTLTIALAIGCKQMFGQIDEKFNDADFDHAPVWTGDVTKFSANTQQLKLAAPAVAGSAYLSTSSTAIYQGSWEFEVSMAFNPSSTNYALVYLTASHDVLTNNPDGYIVRVGNTGDDVSFYRQIDGVLTELIKGRDGLLNLAAPAVRIKVTVSASGQWELFTDLGLTGNYQSEGTAVDLTLQSSLFFGVQCIYTATRSDKFTFDNITVTGSPFPDITPPALLSHSVTSDHTIELQFTEPLDSASVLDSAHYSFESTLSKVDSVIFVTSENRIILHTSALQNWYTYYFSVAGIRDKAGNKADTIRLPIRWFQPVPVKYHDIILSEFLADPDPSVGMPAAEYVELMNNSREPFELNNWTITDGNSRGKVPAFMLLPGQFAVLTHSGNTEQFSGINPVLGVTNFPSLNNKGDFIALMDSSSTVVDSLHFNISWYKDPDKAQGGWSLERNSDPGHTLWTASINTHGGTPGEINSVWNLNSDQKPPILLSDSLLNPTTYELHFSEAMDSASTLHRWNYKINKQPFRPDTITLVNPSTIRLTFSRPLQNGLTYQMTIDSLQDVAGNPVTGLSLSFGYYIPIAYKKSDLVVNELLADPEPVVGLPPAEFVEIFNRSKDSLWLRNWSITDGSSIGILPDQWLSPGAYALITSSSSSSIFNSSIVLPVTNFPTLNNSGDLLVIRDALGTVIDSLHYSASWYGDPDKAQGGWSLERTQPDSISTASRFWSASMNASGGTPGQPNSVLGQSSDRTPPILVSAQVEDSKHLIASFSEAVSSGDARVQLGDTTILIDSLLLEAPNICRIILSSPLSNGKEYELQISGFADHAGNAMTLKTLTISYFSPQPYSSQQVVVNEIFADPEPQVGLPAVEYIELFNRSNQTVDLAHWTLSDGSSHAILPAVSLNPGMYVILSPVSSSFPTGPSVLVIPGFPTLNNPGDQIVLK
;
A
#
# COMPACT_ATOMS: atom_id res chain seq x y z
N MET A 1 -55.35 -26.18 -14.41
CA MET A 1 -56.14 -25.09 -15.03
C MET A 1 -56.32 -24.01 -13.98
N HIS A 2 -55.99 -22.76 -14.31
CA HIS A 2 -55.76 -21.61 -13.41
C HIS A 2 -54.31 -21.44 -12.95
N TYR A 3 -53.45 -20.91 -13.83
CA TYR A 3 -52.37 -19.95 -13.56
C TYR A 3 -51.70 -19.55 -14.89
N LEU A 4 -52.51 -19.31 -15.94
CA LEU A 4 -52.04 -18.94 -17.29
C LEU A 4 -52.88 -17.77 -17.86
N LYS A 5 -53.23 -16.80 -17.01
CA LYS A 5 -54.06 -15.64 -17.38
C LYS A 5 -53.60 -14.31 -16.78
N PHE A 6 -52.34 -14.18 -16.37
CA PHE A 6 -51.78 -12.91 -15.88
C PHE A 6 -50.50 -12.45 -16.58
N THR A 7 -50.18 -13.05 -17.73
CA THR A 7 -48.98 -12.76 -18.55
C THR A 7 -49.32 -12.46 -20.01
N LEU A 8 -50.56 -12.03 -20.30
CA LEU A 8 -51.01 -11.75 -21.68
C LEU A 8 -51.60 -10.33 -21.89
N THR A 9 -51.49 -9.44 -20.90
CA THR A 9 -52.04 -8.07 -21.00
C THR A 9 -50.97 -6.97 -20.85
N ILE A 10 -49.70 -7.32 -20.60
CA ILE A 10 -48.55 -6.38 -20.63
C ILE A 10 -47.62 -6.66 -21.83
N ALA A 11 -47.99 -7.59 -22.72
CA ALA A 11 -47.27 -7.86 -23.97
C ALA A 11 -47.90 -7.16 -25.20
N LEU A 12 -48.91 -6.30 -25.02
CA LEU A 12 -49.61 -5.58 -26.09
C LEU A 12 -49.57 -4.05 -25.91
N ALA A 13 -48.57 -3.53 -25.18
CA ALA A 13 -48.29 -2.10 -25.04
C ALA A 13 -46.87 -1.70 -25.50
N ILE A 14 -46.14 -2.62 -26.15
CA ILE A 14 -44.84 -2.35 -26.78
C ILE A 14 -44.99 -2.71 -28.25
N GLY A 15 -45.16 -1.71 -29.09
CA GLY A 15 -45.37 -1.94 -30.53
C GLY A 15 -45.94 -0.75 -31.31
N CYS A 16 -46.21 0.38 -30.67
CA CYS A 16 -46.36 1.63 -31.40
C CYS A 16 -45.20 2.53 -30.96
N LYS A 17 -44.03 2.34 -31.59
CA LYS A 17 -43.07 3.46 -31.65
C LYS A 17 -43.83 4.55 -32.39
N GLN A 18 -44.34 5.55 -31.67
CA GLN A 18 -44.72 6.79 -32.29
C GLN A 18 -43.46 7.28 -33.03
N MET A 19 -43.48 7.24 -34.36
CA MET A 19 -42.47 7.93 -35.15
C MET A 19 -42.66 9.41 -34.84
N PHE A 20 -41.80 9.98 -33.99
CA PHE A 20 -41.70 11.42 -33.89
C PHE A 20 -41.25 11.92 -35.27
N GLY A 21 -42.01 12.81 -35.89
CA GLY A 21 -41.54 13.55 -37.06
C GLY A 21 -40.31 14.35 -36.66
N GLN A 22 -39.25 14.27 -37.47
CA GLN A 22 -38.11 15.18 -37.34
C GLN A 22 -38.48 16.58 -37.80
N ILE A 23 -39.36 16.68 -38.81
CA ILE A 23 -39.93 17.93 -39.33
C ILE A 23 -41.42 17.70 -39.58
N ASP A 24 -42.27 18.63 -39.12
CA ASP A 24 -43.69 18.76 -39.51
C ASP A 24 -43.97 20.25 -39.67
N GLU A 25 -43.90 20.73 -40.91
CA GLU A 25 -43.94 22.15 -41.28
C GLU A 25 -45.05 22.39 -42.29
N LYS A 26 -45.98 23.29 -41.94
CA LYS A 26 -47.15 23.66 -42.74
C LYS A 26 -47.27 25.18 -42.93
N PHE A 27 -46.31 25.94 -42.40
CA PHE A 27 -46.21 27.40 -42.46
C PHE A 27 -47.48 28.14 -41.99
N ASN A 28 -48.35 27.49 -41.20
CA ASN A 28 -49.64 28.04 -40.76
C ASN A 28 -49.51 29.24 -39.81
N ASP A 29 -48.36 29.36 -39.16
CA ASP A 29 -47.95 30.49 -38.33
C ASP A 29 -47.33 31.65 -39.13
N ALA A 30 -47.24 31.49 -40.46
CA ALA A 30 -46.61 32.42 -41.38
C ALA A 30 -45.11 32.68 -41.09
N ASP A 31 -44.43 31.70 -40.49
CA ASP A 31 -43.02 31.76 -40.13
C ASP A 31 -42.24 30.57 -40.70
N PHE A 32 -40.91 30.69 -40.75
CA PHE A 32 -39.94 29.62 -41.02
C PHE A 32 -38.67 29.79 -40.16
N ASP A 33 -38.66 30.70 -39.18
CA ASP A 33 -37.52 30.91 -38.28
C ASP A 33 -37.71 30.33 -36.87
N HIS A 34 -38.87 29.71 -36.57
CA HIS A 34 -39.10 28.94 -35.34
C HIS A 34 -39.72 27.55 -35.59
N ALA A 35 -39.04 26.52 -35.06
CA ALA A 35 -39.57 25.16 -34.85
C ALA A 35 -40.29 24.50 -36.06
N PRO A 36 -39.56 24.17 -37.15
CA PRO A 36 -38.10 24.16 -37.29
C PRO A 36 -37.49 25.50 -37.74
N VAL A 37 -36.23 25.74 -37.39
CA VAL A 37 -35.48 26.92 -37.86
C VAL A 37 -34.90 26.63 -39.24
N TRP A 38 -35.24 27.45 -40.24
CA TRP A 38 -34.64 27.38 -41.56
C TRP A 38 -33.52 28.41 -41.73
N THR A 39 -32.41 27.99 -42.33
CA THR A 39 -31.21 28.80 -42.60
C THR A 39 -30.93 28.85 -44.11
N GLY A 40 -30.10 29.80 -44.56
CA GLY A 40 -29.75 29.98 -45.98
C GLY A 40 -30.09 31.38 -46.50
N ASP A 41 -30.69 31.47 -47.69
CA ASP A 41 -31.12 32.73 -48.32
C ASP A 41 -32.42 33.28 -47.71
N VAL A 42 -32.53 33.39 -46.39
CA VAL A 42 -33.77 33.74 -45.66
C VAL A 42 -34.45 35.02 -46.16
N THR A 43 -33.70 35.99 -46.68
CA THR A 43 -34.25 37.25 -47.24
C THR A 43 -34.92 37.09 -48.61
N LYS A 44 -34.76 35.95 -49.26
CA LYS A 44 -35.37 35.60 -50.55
C LYS A 44 -36.58 34.69 -50.40
N PHE A 45 -37.05 34.42 -49.18
CA PHE A 45 -38.23 33.60 -48.91
C PHE A 45 -39.22 34.32 -47.99
N SER A 46 -40.49 33.93 -48.05
CA SER A 46 -41.56 34.44 -47.19
C SER A 46 -42.59 33.34 -46.91
N ALA A 47 -43.07 33.26 -45.66
CA ALA A 47 -44.16 32.37 -45.26
C ALA A 47 -45.52 33.10 -45.07
N ASN A 48 -45.60 34.39 -45.38
CA ASN A 48 -46.79 35.24 -45.14
C ASN A 48 -48.09 34.75 -45.83
N THR A 49 -47.97 33.86 -46.81
CA THR A 49 -49.10 33.25 -47.51
C THR A 49 -49.54 31.91 -46.92
N GLN A 50 -49.08 31.57 -45.71
CA GLN A 50 -49.23 30.24 -45.10
C GLN A 50 -48.61 29.11 -45.93
N GLN A 51 -47.60 29.47 -46.72
CA GLN A 51 -46.81 28.57 -47.56
C GLN A 51 -45.44 29.21 -47.69
N LEU A 52 -44.37 28.39 -47.77
CA LEU A 52 -43.05 28.91 -48.05
C LEU A 52 -42.94 29.31 -49.51
N LYS A 53 -42.82 30.60 -49.77
CA LYS A 53 -42.77 31.17 -51.11
C LYS A 53 -41.43 31.81 -51.40
N LEU A 54 -40.88 31.54 -52.58
CA LEU A 54 -39.74 32.29 -53.09
C LEU A 54 -40.15 33.75 -53.38
N ALA A 55 -39.34 34.69 -52.91
CA ALA A 55 -39.52 36.15 -53.04
C ALA A 55 -38.18 36.82 -53.41
N ALA A 56 -37.45 36.24 -54.36
CA ALA A 56 -36.15 36.74 -54.79
C ALA A 56 -36.28 37.94 -55.76
N PRO A 57 -35.28 38.84 -55.81
CA PRO A 57 -35.20 39.88 -56.84
C PRO A 57 -35.31 39.30 -58.25
N ALA A 58 -35.86 40.08 -59.19
CA ALA A 58 -36.07 39.69 -60.59
C ALA A 58 -34.74 39.60 -61.39
N VAL A 59 -33.87 38.69 -60.97
CA VAL A 59 -32.57 38.36 -61.55
C VAL A 59 -32.49 36.85 -61.64
N ALA A 60 -31.89 36.31 -62.69
CA ALA A 60 -31.67 34.87 -62.78
C ALA A 60 -30.69 34.41 -61.69
N GLY A 61 -30.97 33.28 -61.03
CA GLY A 61 -30.13 32.81 -59.95
C GLY A 61 -30.65 31.55 -59.28
N SER A 62 -30.10 31.30 -58.08
CA SER A 62 -30.50 30.24 -57.18
C SER A 62 -30.82 30.84 -55.82
N ALA A 63 -31.74 30.21 -55.08
CA ALA A 63 -32.00 30.51 -53.68
C ALA A 63 -32.32 29.21 -52.95
N TYR A 64 -31.85 29.07 -51.71
CA TYR A 64 -32.09 27.87 -50.91
C TYR A 64 -32.44 28.17 -49.46
N LEU A 65 -33.13 27.21 -48.84
CA LEU A 65 -33.27 27.10 -47.39
C LEU A 65 -33.02 25.66 -46.96
N SER A 66 -32.45 25.49 -45.78
CA SER A 66 -32.19 24.20 -45.15
C SER A 66 -32.56 24.22 -43.68
N THR A 67 -32.89 23.06 -43.12
CA THR A 67 -33.08 22.85 -41.69
C THR A 67 -32.48 21.51 -41.26
N SER A 68 -32.14 21.36 -39.98
CA SER A 68 -31.48 20.15 -39.48
C SER A 68 -32.37 18.92 -39.61
N SER A 69 -31.84 17.86 -40.22
CA SER A 69 -32.52 16.56 -40.30
C SER A 69 -31.51 15.43 -40.41
N THR A 70 -31.67 14.45 -39.55
CA THR A 70 -30.86 13.22 -39.53
C THR A 70 -31.59 12.02 -40.12
N ALA A 71 -32.81 12.22 -40.64
CA ALA A 71 -33.60 11.16 -41.23
C ALA A 71 -32.87 10.61 -42.47
N ILE A 72 -32.60 9.31 -42.48
CA ILE A 72 -32.06 8.59 -43.66
C ILE A 72 -32.35 7.09 -43.60
N TYR A 73 -32.68 6.56 -42.43
CA TYR A 73 -33.01 5.15 -42.22
C TYR A 73 -34.47 4.99 -41.83
N GLN A 74 -35.17 4.08 -42.52
CA GLN A 74 -36.62 3.90 -42.38
C GLN A 74 -37.39 5.24 -42.51
N GLY A 75 -36.91 6.11 -43.39
CA GLY A 75 -37.38 7.49 -43.53
C GLY A 75 -38.55 7.65 -44.49
N SER A 76 -39.34 8.70 -44.26
CA SER A 76 -40.38 9.17 -45.17
C SER A 76 -40.36 10.69 -45.22
N TRP A 77 -40.30 11.23 -46.43
CA TRP A 77 -40.37 12.66 -46.73
C TRP A 77 -41.62 12.91 -47.57
N GLU A 78 -42.49 13.80 -47.12
CA GLU A 78 -43.69 14.22 -47.83
C GLU A 78 -43.70 15.75 -47.91
N PHE A 79 -43.96 16.32 -49.08
CA PHE A 79 -43.98 17.76 -49.29
C PHE A 79 -44.75 18.13 -50.56
N GLU A 80 -45.28 19.35 -50.60
CA GLU A 80 -45.94 19.91 -51.77
C GLU A 80 -45.04 20.94 -52.45
N VAL A 81 -45.04 20.92 -53.78
CA VAL A 81 -44.34 21.91 -54.61
C VAL A 81 -45.33 22.44 -55.65
N SER A 82 -45.49 23.76 -55.70
CA SER A 82 -46.24 24.42 -56.79
C SER A 82 -45.38 25.44 -57.52
N MET A 83 -45.51 25.45 -58.84
CA MET A 83 -44.82 26.38 -59.74
C MET A 83 -45.86 27.11 -60.56
N ALA A 84 -45.86 28.45 -60.55
CA ALA A 84 -46.77 29.26 -61.38
C ALA A 84 -46.21 29.47 -62.81
N PHE A 85 -45.63 28.42 -63.37
CA PHE A 85 -45.04 28.31 -64.70
C PHE A 85 -44.82 26.84 -65.04
N ASN A 86 -44.70 26.52 -66.33
CA ASN A 86 -44.22 25.21 -66.78
C ASN A 86 -42.69 25.11 -66.57
N PRO A 87 -42.16 24.12 -65.81
CA PRO A 87 -40.73 23.98 -65.54
C PRO A 87 -39.88 23.84 -66.81
N SER A 88 -38.55 23.96 -66.65
CA SER A 88 -37.57 23.86 -67.74
C SER A 88 -36.18 23.59 -67.20
N SER A 89 -35.18 23.38 -68.07
CA SER A 89 -33.78 23.20 -67.67
C SER A 89 -33.15 24.39 -66.94
N THR A 90 -33.80 25.56 -66.95
CA THR A 90 -33.37 26.78 -66.24
C THR A 90 -34.36 27.25 -65.18
N ASN A 91 -35.46 26.52 -64.96
CA ASN A 91 -36.47 26.82 -63.94
C ASN A 91 -37.01 25.52 -63.34
N TYR A 92 -36.47 25.11 -62.20
CA TYR A 92 -36.83 23.87 -61.50
C TYR A 92 -36.49 23.97 -60.01
N ALA A 93 -37.01 23.04 -59.21
CA ALA A 93 -36.68 22.93 -57.79
C ALA A 93 -35.87 21.65 -57.50
N LEU A 94 -34.97 21.73 -56.53
CA LEU A 94 -34.31 20.60 -55.89
C LEU A 94 -34.78 20.54 -54.44
N VAL A 95 -35.24 19.38 -54.00
CA VAL A 95 -35.57 19.11 -52.60
C VAL A 95 -34.58 18.08 -52.09
N TYR A 96 -33.69 18.50 -51.22
CA TYR A 96 -32.70 17.66 -50.55
C TYR A 96 -33.42 16.93 -49.42
N LEU A 97 -33.70 15.64 -49.63
CA LEU A 97 -34.22 14.76 -48.59
C LEU A 97 -33.17 14.56 -47.49
N THR A 98 -31.91 14.48 -47.92
CA THR A 98 -30.72 14.43 -47.06
C THR A 98 -29.64 15.32 -47.66
N ALA A 99 -28.82 15.90 -46.79
CA ALA A 99 -27.66 16.69 -47.17
C ALA A 99 -26.58 16.62 -46.08
N SER A 100 -25.31 16.53 -46.49
CA SER A 100 -24.14 16.53 -45.61
C SER A 100 -23.72 17.92 -45.11
N HIS A 101 -24.30 19.00 -45.65
CA HIS A 101 -24.02 20.38 -45.26
C HIS A 101 -25.27 21.26 -45.49
N ASP A 102 -25.42 22.34 -44.72
CA ASP A 102 -26.52 23.30 -44.85
C ASP A 102 -26.48 24.16 -46.12
N VAL A 103 -25.29 24.47 -46.66
CA VAL A 103 -25.12 25.26 -47.89
C VAL A 103 -25.42 24.42 -49.13
N LEU A 104 -26.69 24.34 -49.53
CA LEU A 104 -27.15 23.49 -50.65
C LEU A 104 -26.55 23.89 -52.00
N THR A 105 -26.14 25.15 -52.17
CA THR A 105 -25.47 25.63 -53.40
C THR A 105 -24.05 25.09 -53.58
N ASN A 106 -23.46 24.49 -52.54
CA ASN A 106 -22.16 23.82 -52.63
C ASN A 106 -22.29 22.36 -53.10
N ASN A 107 -23.50 21.92 -53.46
CA ASN A 107 -23.81 20.57 -53.89
C ASN A 107 -23.39 19.50 -52.87
N PRO A 108 -23.93 19.55 -51.63
CA PRO A 108 -23.59 18.57 -50.60
C PRO A 108 -24.00 17.15 -51.03
N ASP A 109 -23.28 16.16 -50.51
CA ASP A 109 -23.66 14.76 -50.66
C ASP A 109 -25.04 14.54 -50.05
N GLY A 110 -25.93 13.87 -50.79
CA GLY A 110 -27.32 13.75 -50.39
C GLY A 110 -28.21 13.05 -51.40
N TYR A 111 -29.43 12.76 -50.97
CA TYR A 111 -30.51 12.26 -51.80
C TYR A 111 -31.48 13.40 -52.12
N ILE A 112 -31.78 13.58 -53.40
CA ILE A 112 -32.44 14.78 -53.92
C ILE A 112 -33.61 14.38 -54.80
N VAL A 113 -34.75 15.02 -54.59
CA VAL A 113 -35.84 15.04 -55.57
C VAL A 113 -35.71 16.29 -56.44
N ARG A 114 -35.63 16.11 -57.75
CA ARG A 114 -35.70 17.20 -58.72
C ARG A 114 -37.14 17.31 -59.23
N VAL A 115 -37.71 18.50 -59.13
CA VAL A 115 -39.07 18.81 -59.56
C VAL A 115 -38.99 19.74 -60.76
N GLY A 116 -39.18 19.17 -61.95
CA GLY A 116 -39.01 19.85 -63.23
C GLY A 116 -37.60 19.73 -63.81
N ASN A 117 -37.49 19.71 -65.15
CA ASN A 117 -36.28 19.81 -65.97
C ASN A 117 -36.71 19.80 -67.44
N THR A 118 -35.84 19.45 -68.40
CA THR A 118 -36.20 19.20 -69.81
C THR A 118 -37.27 18.14 -70.03
N GLY A 119 -37.48 17.22 -69.08
CA GLY A 119 -38.49 16.15 -69.14
C GLY A 119 -39.83 16.51 -68.50
N ASP A 120 -39.96 17.70 -67.89
CA ASP A 120 -41.13 18.10 -67.10
C ASP A 120 -41.60 17.01 -66.11
N ASP A 121 -40.67 16.39 -65.40
CA ASP A 121 -40.87 15.22 -64.55
C ASP A 121 -40.49 15.50 -63.08
N VAL A 122 -40.79 14.54 -62.20
CA VAL A 122 -40.27 14.49 -60.83
C VAL A 122 -39.38 13.27 -60.70
N SER A 123 -38.08 13.46 -60.50
CA SER A 123 -37.09 12.38 -60.51
C SER A 123 -36.23 12.40 -59.25
N PHE A 124 -35.77 11.22 -58.83
CA PHE A 124 -34.99 11.01 -57.61
C PHE A 124 -33.53 10.70 -57.94
N TYR A 125 -32.62 11.38 -57.24
CA TYR A 125 -31.18 11.35 -57.49
C TYR A 125 -30.40 11.11 -56.20
N ARG A 126 -29.23 10.52 -56.35
CA ARG A 126 -28.14 10.58 -55.36
C ARG A 126 -27.09 11.56 -55.86
N GLN A 127 -26.58 12.42 -54.98
CA GLN A 127 -25.48 13.34 -55.23
C GLN A 127 -24.27 12.94 -54.40
N ILE A 128 -23.10 12.79 -55.03
CA ILE A 128 -21.79 12.58 -54.38
C ILE A 128 -20.77 13.47 -55.10
N ASP A 129 -20.04 14.29 -54.37
CA ASP A 129 -19.03 15.22 -54.90
C ASP A 129 -19.58 16.10 -56.04
N GLY A 130 -20.83 16.55 -55.90
CA GLY A 130 -21.55 17.36 -56.89
C GLY A 130 -22.04 16.61 -58.15
N VAL A 131 -21.82 15.29 -58.25
CA VAL A 131 -22.29 14.46 -59.37
C VAL A 131 -23.65 13.85 -59.06
N LEU A 132 -24.66 14.18 -59.87
CA LEU A 132 -26.00 13.60 -59.77
C LEU A 132 -26.10 12.26 -60.51
N THR A 133 -26.46 11.20 -59.79
CA THR A 133 -26.83 9.88 -60.32
C THR A 133 -28.34 9.70 -60.21
N GLU A 134 -29.03 9.48 -61.33
CA GLU A 134 -30.48 9.19 -61.32
C GLU A 134 -30.74 7.79 -60.77
N LEU A 135 -31.59 7.70 -59.74
CA LEU A 135 -32.00 6.44 -59.13
C LEU A 135 -33.40 6.03 -59.55
N ILE A 136 -34.33 6.98 -59.61
CA ILE A 136 -35.70 6.77 -60.09
C ILE A 136 -36.02 7.88 -61.08
N LYS A 137 -36.29 7.49 -62.32
CA LYS A 137 -36.74 8.38 -63.39
C LYS A 137 -38.26 8.48 -63.36
N GLY A 138 -38.78 9.68 -63.10
CA GLY A 138 -40.20 9.96 -63.15
C GLY A 138 -40.76 9.99 -64.57
N ARG A 139 -42.08 9.94 -64.67
CA ARG A 139 -42.81 10.01 -65.94
C ARG A 139 -42.62 11.36 -66.62
N ASP A 140 -42.17 11.34 -67.87
CA ASP A 140 -42.02 12.54 -68.69
C ASP A 140 -43.37 13.24 -68.93
N GLY A 141 -43.35 14.57 -68.85
CA GLY A 141 -44.53 15.43 -69.07
C GLY A 141 -45.50 15.52 -67.90
N LEU A 142 -45.20 14.91 -66.75
CA LEU A 142 -46.02 14.98 -65.53
C LEU A 142 -46.34 16.43 -65.13
N LEU A 143 -45.38 17.33 -65.28
CA LEU A 143 -45.46 18.73 -64.89
C LEU A 143 -45.72 19.67 -66.08
N ASN A 144 -46.01 19.15 -67.27
CA ASN A 144 -46.24 19.93 -68.50
C ASN A 144 -47.59 20.66 -68.48
N LEU A 145 -47.74 21.57 -67.52
CA LEU A 145 -48.91 22.39 -67.24
C LEU A 145 -48.45 23.84 -67.07
N ALA A 146 -49.35 24.79 -67.30
CA ALA A 146 -49.03 26.22 -67.11
C ALA A 146 -48.70 26.57 -65.65
N ALA A 147 -49.24 25.82 -64.69
CA ALA A 147 -48.94 25.96 -63.27
C ALA A 147 -49.12 24.61 -62.54
N PRO A 148 -48.13 23.71 -62.55
CA PRO A 148 -48.24 22.42 -61.86
C PRO A 148 -48.18 22.60 -60.34
N ALA A 149 -49.00 21.83 -59.65
CA ALA A 149 -48.96 21.62 -58.20
C ALA A 149 -48.88 20.10 -57.96
N VAL A 150 -47.86 19.65 -57.24
CA VAL A 150 -47.60 18.22 -57.02
C VAL A 150 -47.28 17.97 -55.56
N ARG A 151 -47.93 16.98 -54.96
CA ARG A 151 -47.50 16.41 -53.69
C ARG A 151 -46.56 15.25 -53.97
N ILE A 152 -45.42 15.24 -53.30
CA ILE A 152 -44.37 14.26 -53.47
C ILE A 152 -44.19 13.52 -52.16
N LYS A 153 -44.03 12.20 -52.23
CA LYS A 153 -43.62 11.39 -51.08
C LYS A 153 -42.48 10.49 -51.48
N VAL A 154 -41.44 10.42 -50.66
CA VAL A 154 -40.34 9.47 -50.82
C VAL A 154 -40.21 8.66 -49.55
N THR A 155 -40.06 7.34 -49.68
CA THR A 155 -39.87 6.43 -48.54
C THR A 155 -38.60 5.61 -48.75
N VAL A 156 -37.88 5.29 -47.67
CA VAL A 156 -36.77 4.33 -47.68
C VAL A 156 -36.97 3.27 -46.60
N SER A 157 -36.73 1.99 -46.94
CA SER A 157 -36.79 0.88 -45.98
C SER A 157 -35.45 0.65 -45.25
N ALA A 158 -35.43 -0.28 -44.29
CA ALA A 158 -34.20 -0.69 -43.60
C ALA A 158 -33.15 -1.32 -44.54
N SER A 159 -33.58 -1.91 -45.66
CA SER A 159 -32.69 -2.49 -46.67
C SER A 159 -32.29 -1.49 -47.77
N GLY A 160 -32.61 -0.20 -47.58
CA GLY A 160 -32.31 0.86 -48.55
C GLY A 160 -33.17 0.83 -49.81
N GLN A 161 -34.37 0.23 -49.73
CA GLN A 161 -35.33 0.30 -50.84
C GLN A 161 -36.04 1.65 -50.79
N TRP A 162 -35.72 2.51 -51.75
CA TRP A 162 -36.33 3.81 -52.00
C TRP A 162 -37.54 3.67 -52.93
N GLU A 163 -38.58 4.44 -52.67
CA GLU A 163 -39.74 4.58 -53.56
C GLU A 163 -40.16 6.05 -53.64
N LEU A 164 -40.38 6.54 -54.86
CA LEU A 164 -40.85 7.90 -55.14
C LEU A 164 -42.31 7.84 -55.56
N PHE A 165 -43.15 8.68 -54.96
CA PHE A 165 -44.56 8.85 -55.28
C PHE A 165 -44.88 10.31 -55.62
N THR A 166 -45.82 10.51 -56.55
CA THR A 166 -46.38 11.82 -56.89
C THR A 166 -47.91 11.79 -56.86
N ASP A 167 -48.51 12.93 -56.53
CA ASP A 167 -49.95 13.20 -56.66
C ASP A 167 -50.11 14.60 -57.30
N LEU A 168 -50.26 14.60 -58.62
CA LEU A 168 -50.45 15.82 -59.41
C LEU A 168 -51.85 16.39 -59.18
N GLY A 169 -51.95 17.68 -58.87
CA GLY A 169 -53.22 18.36 -58.60
C GLY A 169 -53.77 18.12 -57.19
N LEU A 170 -53.00 17.51 -56.30
CA LEU A 170 -53.33 17.32 -54.88
C LEU A 170 -54.65 16.55 -54.67
N THR A 171 -54.85 15.47 -55.45
CA THR A 171 -56.12 14.71 -55.46
C THR A 171 -56.28 13.78 -54.26
N GLY A 172 -55.21 13.56 -53.49
CA GLY A 172 -55.09 12.55 -52.45
C GLY A 172 -54.67 11.16 -52.95
N ASN A 173 -54.42 10.99 -54.26
CA ASN A 173 -54.09 9.69 -54.85
C ASN A 173 -52.65 9.64 -55.34
N TYR A 174 -51.77 9.04 -54.54
CA TYR A 174 -50.38 8.81 -54.92
C TYR A 174 -50.24 7.79 -56.06
N GLN A 175 -49.34 8.09 -56.98
CA GLN A 175 -48.85 7.20 -58.03
C GLN A 175 -47.35 7.00 -57.82
N SER A 176 -46.89 5.75 -57.86
CA SER A 176 -45.46 5.43 -57.78
C SER A 176 -44.77 5.79 -59.10
N GLU A 177 -43.66 6.53 -59.01
CA GLU A 177 -42.76 6.83 -60.13
C GLU A 177 -41.67 5.76 -60.29
N GLY A 178 -41.50 4.88 -59.30
CA GLY A 178 -40.57 3.75 -59.34
C GLY A 178 -39.89 3.49 -58.01
N THR A 179 -39.03 2.46 -58.01
CA THR A 179 -38.24 2.04 -56.83
C THR A 179 -36.77 1.89 -57.19
N ALA A 180 -35.89 2.08 -56.22
CA ALA A 180 -34.45 1.86 -56.35
C ALA A 180 -33.89 1.30 -55.03
N VAL A 181 -32.80 0.54 -55.09
CA VAL A 181 -32.07 0.10 -53.89
C VAL A 181 -30.75 0.85 -53.83
N ASP A 182 -30.57 1.69 -52.80
CA ASP A 182 -29.34 2.45 -52.59
C ASP A 182 -29.09 2.67 -51.08
N LEU A 183 -27.91 2.26 -50.63
CA LEU A 183 -27.40 2.42 -49.25
C LEU A 183 -26.04 3.13 -49.25
N THR A 184 -25.71 3.84 -50.33
CA THR A 184 -24.38 4.45 -50.52
C THR A 184 -24.12 5.54 -49.50
N LEU A 185 -25.11 6.40 -49.26
CA LEU A 185 -25.07 7.43 -48.23
C LEU A 185 -25.79 6.92 -46.97
N GLN A 186 -25.11 6.98 -45.84
CA GLN A 186 -25.57 6.49 -44.53
C GLN A 186 -25.62 7.61 -43.47
N SER A 187 -25.55 8.86 -43.88
CA SER A 187 -25.67 10.02 -42.98
C SER A 187 -26.48 11.14 -43.61
N SER A 188 -27.25 11.85 -42.79
CA SER A 188 -27.88 13.12 -43.13
C SER A 188 -27.66 14.11 -41.99
N LEU A 189 -27.40 15.37 -42.33
CA LEU A 189 -27.37 16.47 -41.36
C LEU A 189 -28.49 17.48 -41.61
N PHE A 190 -28.95 17.63 -42.86
CA PHE A 190 -29.96 18.62 -43.25
C PHE A 190 -31.01 18.08 -44.23
N PHE A 191 -32.20 18.67 -44.16
CA PHE A 191 -33.23 18.67 -45.20
C PHE A 191 -33.28 20.07 -45.81
N GLY A 192 -33.65 20.22 -47.09
CA GLY A 192 -33.80 21.56 -47.63
C GLY A 192 -34.39 21.66 -49.03
N VAL A 193 -34.67 22.90 -49.43
CA VAL A 193 -35.24 23.24 -50.73
C VAL A 193 -34.34 24.26 -51.44
N GLN A 194 -34.16 24.09 -52.74
CA GLN A 194 -33.39 24.99 -53.59
C GLN A 194 -34.16 25.27 -54.88
N CYS A 195 -34.34 26.55 -55.21
CA CYS A 195 -34.99 27.00 -56.44
C CYS A 195 -33.93 27.48 -57.43
N ILE A 196 -33.98 26.98 -58.67
CA ILE A 196 -33.21 27.48 -59.81
C ILE A 196 -34.18 28.24 -60.69
N TYR A 197 -33.91 29.52 -60.99
CA TYR A 197 -34.89 30.38 -61.65
C TYR A 197 -34.26 31.43 -62.56
N THR A 198 -35.02 31.81 -63.58
CA THR A 198 -34.79 33.02 -64.39
C THR A 198 -35.45 34.24 -63.73
N ALA A 199 -35.08 35.44 -64.18
CA ALA A 199 -35.60 36.71 -63.65
C ALA A 199 -37.14 36.80 -63.61
N THR A 200 -37.85 36.15 -64.54
CA THR A 200 -39.32 36.17 -64.60
C THR A 200 -40.00 35.13 -63.70
N ARG A 201 -39.22 34.29 -63.02
CA ARG A 201 -39.68 33.18 -62.17
C ARG A 201 -39.21 33.28 -60.73
N SER A 202 -38.50 34.34 -60.37
CA SER A 202 -37.90 34.57 -59.04
C SER A 202 -38.89 34.70 -57.89
N ASP A 203 -40.20 34.67 -58.16
CA ASP A 203 -41.28 34.74 -57.16
C ASP A 203 -42.38 33.67 -57.34
N LYS A 204 -42.11 32.62 -58.14
CA LYS A 204 -43.12 31.67 -58.64
C LYS A 204 -43.05 30.24 -58.10
N PHE A 205 -42.25 30.01 -57.06
CA PHE A 205 -42.12 28.70 -56.39
C PHE A 205 -42.78 28.76 -55.01
N THR A 206 -43.57 27.75 -54.67
CA THR A 206 -44.09 27.55 -53.32
C THR A 206 -43.88 26.11 -52.84
N PHE A 207 -43.63 25.98 -51.53
CA PHE A 207 -43.49 24.72 -50.81
C PHE A 207 -44.43 24.72 -49.61
N ASP A 208 -45.05 23.59 -49.32
CA ASP A 208 -46.02 23.47 -48.24
C ASP A 208 -46.10 22.01 -47.75
N ASN A 209 -46.76 21.78 -46.61
CA ASN A 209 -47.06 20.46 -46.04
C ASN A 209 -45.85 19.52 -46.00
N ILE A 210 -44.74 20.00 -45.44
CA ILE A 210 -43.47 19.28 -45.35
C ILE A 210 -43.48 18.42 -44.09
N THR A 211 -43.43 17.10 -44.26
CA THR A 211 -43.27 16.14 -43.17
C THR A 211 -42.06 15.25 -43.42
N VAL A 212 -41.15 15.18 -42.45
CA VAL A 212 -39.98 14.28 -42.48
C VAL A 212 -39.99 13.40 -41.24
N THR A 213 -40.00 12.09 -41.47
CA THR A 213 -39.94 11.05 -40.44
C THR A 213 -38.79 10.09 -40.73
N GLY A 214 -38.33 9.34 -39.73
CA GLY A 214 -37.22 8.40 -39.85
C GLY A 214 -36.17 8.60 -38.78
N SER A 215 -35.11 7.79 -38.81
CA SER A 215 -33.99 7.89 -37.88
C SER A 215 -32.66 8.11 -38.61
N PRO A 216 -31.60 8.52 -37.90
CA PRO A 216 -30.24 8.32 -38.35
C PRO A 216 -29.99 6.87 -38.75
N PHE A 217 -29.03 6.65 -39.64
CA PHE A 217 -28.55 5.30 -39.94
C PHE A 217 -27.96 4.66 -38.67
N PRO A 218 -28.29 3.39 -38.39
CA PRO A 218 -27.76 2.72 -37.21
C PRO A 218 -26.25 2.55 -37.36
N ASP A 219 -25.51 2.86 -36.31
CA ASP A 219 -24.13 2.46 -36.20
C ASP A 219 -24.05 0.95 -35.99
N ILE A 220 -23.35 0.26 -36.88
CA ILE A 220 -23.19 -1.19 -36.90
C ILE A 220 -21.73 -1.63 -36.82
N THR A 221 -20.79 -0.69 -36.73
CA THR A 221 -19.36 -0.99 -36.72
C THR A 221 -18.96 -1.27 -35.28
N PRO A 222 -18.40 -2.46 -34.95
CA PRO A 222 -17.92 -2.70 -33.60
C PRO A 222 -16.58 -2.01 -33.33
N PRO A 223 -16.32 -1.64 -32.06
CA PRO A 223 -15.03 -1.06 -31.69
C PRO A 223 -13.91 -2.08 -31.86
N ALA A 224 -12.80 -1.66 -32.45
CA ALA A 224 -11.60 -2.47 -32.65
C ALA A 224 -10.41 -1.89 -31.87
N LEU A 225 -9.46 -2.77 -31.49
CA LEU A 225 -8.22 -2.34 -30.86
C LEU A 225 -7.27 -1.75 -31.92
N LEU A 226 -6.89 -0.49 -31.72
CA LEU A 226 -5.93 0.22 -32.55
C LEU A 226 -4.49 -0.08 -32.14
N SER A 227 -4.19 -0.04 -30.84
CA SER A 227 -2.86 -0.30 -30.30
C SER A 227 -2.91 -0.69 -28.82
N HIS A 228 -1.81 -1.26 -28.33
CA HIS A 228 -1.60 -1.51 -26.91
C HIS A 228 -0.15 -1.20 -26.53
N SER A 229 0.09 -0.88 -25.26
CA SER A 229 1.43 -0.72 -24.70
C SER A 229 1.48 -1.10 -23.23
N VAL A 230 2.68 -1.45 -22.74
CA VAL A 230 2.96 -1.70 -21.33
C VAL A 230 3.85 -0.58 -20.85
N THR A 231 3.31 0.33 -20.03
CA THR A 231 4.00 1.56 -19.63
C THR A 231 4.73 1.42 -18.29
N SER A 232 4.39 0.40 -17.51
CA SER A 232 5.10 0.00 -16.29
C SER A 232 4.87 -1.50 -16.01
N ASP A 233 5.50 -2.03 -14.97
CA ASP A 233 5.20 -3.36 -14.43
C ASP A 233 3.78 -3.49 -13.88
N HIS A 234 3.00 -2.41 -13.79
CA HIS A 234 1.62 -2.44 -13.28
C HIS A 234 0.62 -1.81 -14.25
N THR A 235 0.99 -1.48 -15.49
CA THR A 235 0.12 -0.68 -16.36
C THR A 235 0.13 -1.14 -17.81
N ILE A 236 -1.06 -1.45 -18.32
CA ILE A 236 -1.32 -1.74 -19.73
C ILE A 236 -2.28 -0.68 -20.26
N GLU A 237 -1.95 -0.08 -21.39
CA GLU A 237 -2.83 0.86 -22.10
C GLU A 237 -3.36 0.24 -23.38
N LEU A 238 -4.65 0.42 -23.65
CA LEU A 238 -5.36 -0.07 -24.83
C LEU A 238 -6.07 1.10 -25.51
N GLN A 239 -5.85 1.27 -26.82
CA GLN A 239 -6.46 2.32 -27.63
C GLN A 239 -7.48 1.71 -28.59
N PHE A 240 -8.69 2.28 -28.69
CA PHE A 240 -9.75 1.79 -29.57
C PHE A 240 -10.09 2.77 -30.71
N THR A 241 -10.75 2.24 -31.75
CA THR A 241 -11.11 2.96 -32.98
C THR A 241 -12.23 3.99 -32.81
N GLU A 242 -13.07 3.86 -31.78
CA GLU A 242 -14.29 4.67 -31.61
C GLU A 242 -14.75 4.81 -30.16
N PRO A 243 -15.72 5.71 -29.86
CA PRO A 243 -16.24 5.90 -28.51
C PRO A 243 -16.90 4.67 -27.89
N LEU A 244 -16.36 4.25 -26.75
CA LEU A 244 -16.83 3.06 -26.04
C LEU A 244 -17.99 3.36 -25.07
N ASP A 245 -18.81 2.36 -24.81
CA ASP A 245 -19.77 2.34 -23.72
C ASP A 245 -19.03 2.14 -22.38
N SER A 246 -19.18 3.12 -21.48
CA SER A 246 -18.48 3.13 -20.19
C SER A 246 -18.83 1.94 -19.31
N ALA A 247 -20.07 1.42 -19.37
CA ALA A 247 -20.47 0.28 -18.54
C ALA A 247 -19.75 -1.00 -18.97
N SER A 248 -19.65 -1.24 -20.28
CA SER A 248 -18.87 -2.36 -20.83
C SER A 248 -17.38 -2.26 -20.51
N VAL A 249 -16.81 -1.05 -20.53
CA VAL A 249 -15.38 -0.85 -20.26
C VAL A 249 -15.04 -1.06 -18.79
N LEU A 250 -15.87 -0.59 -17.86
CA LEU A 250 -15.58 -0.64 -16.42
C LEU A 250 -15.85 -2.01 -15.78
N ASP A 251 -16.44 -2.95 -16.50
CA ASP A 251 -16.61 -4.32 -16.02
C ASP A 251 -15.27 -5.08 -16.05
N SER A 252 -14.71 -5.35 -14.88
CA SER A 252 -13.43 -6.04 -14.75
C SER A 252 -13.47 -7.50 -15.24
N ALA A 253 -14.65 -8.11 -15.37
CA ALA A 253 -14.80 -9.47 -15.90
C ALA A 253 -14.41 -9.59 -17.39
N HIS A 254 -14.33 -8.46 -18.09
CA HIS A 254 -13.93 -8.38 -19.49
C HIS A 254 -12.43 -8.48 -19.73
N TYR A 255 -11.61 -8.46 -18.67
CA TYR A 255 -10.15 -8.44 -18.75
C TYR A 255 -9.57 -9.60 -17.97
N SER A 256 -8.75 -10.43 -18.62
CA SER A 256 -8.20 -11.62 -17.97
C SER A 256 -6.82 -11.98 -18.48
N PHE A 257 -5.98 -12.43 -17.56
CA PHE A 257 -4.72 -13.12 -17.89
C PHE A 257 -4.98 -14.62 -17.96
N GLU A 258 -4.38 -15.29 -18.93
CA GLU A 258 -4.39 -16.77 -18.98
C GLU A 258 -3.50 -17.37 -17.89
N SER A 259 -2.46 -16.64 -17.47
CA SER A 259 -1.57 -17.00 -16.38
C SER A 259 -2.12 -16.52 -15.03
N THR A 260 -1.88 -17.30 -13.97
CA THR A 260 -2.18 -16.88 -12.59
C THR A 260 -1.12 -15.95 -12.00
N LEU A 261 -0.06 -15.62 -12.75
CA LEU A 261 1.05 -14.79 -12.29
C LEU A 261 0.71 -13.29 -12.23
N SER A 262 -0.37 -12.85 -12.88
CA SER A 262 -0.87 -11.47 -12.78
C SER A 262 -2.40 -11.45 -12.94
N LYS A 263 -3.01 -10.33 -12.58
CA LYS A 263 -4.45 -10.05 -12.66
C LYS A 263 -4.67 -8.56 -12.88
N VAL A 264 -5.85 -8.20 -13.36
CA VAL A 264 -6.29 -6.79 -13.42
C VAL A 264 -6.83 -6.40 -12.04
N ASP A 265 -6.24 -5.37 -11.45
CA ASP A 265 -6.63 -4.81 -10.15
C ASP A 265 -7.65 -3.67 -10.32
N SER A 266 -7.51 -2.83 -11.35
CA SER A 266 -8.50 -1.81 -11.67
C SER A 266 -8.48 -1.42 -13.15
N VAL A 267 -9.57 -0.78 -13.59
CA VAL A 267 -9.78 -0.30 -14.95
C VAL A 267 -10.12 1.18 -14.90
N ILE A 268 -9.39 2.00 -15.67
CA ILE A 268 -9.64 3.42 -15.84
C ILE A 268 -10.01 3.67 -17.29
N PHE A 269 -11.12 4.35 -17.54
CA PHE A 269 -11.55 4.73 -18.88
C PHE A 269 -11.32 6.22 -19.13
N VAL A 270 -10.48 6.53 -20.11
CA VAL A 270 -10.24 7.90 -20.59
C VAL A 270 -11.15 8.16 -21.80
N THR A 271 -12.36 8.60 -21.52
CA THR A 271 -13.46 8.74 -22.49
C THR A 271 -13.14 9.67 -23.66
N SER A 272 -12.37 10.74 -23.43
CA SER A 272 -11.99 11.71 -24.48
C SER A 272 -11.02 11.14 -25.50
N GLU A 273 -10.32 10.06 -25.15
CA GLU A 273 -9.27 9.45 -25.97
C GLU A 273 -9.64 8.06 -26.47
N ASN A 274 -10.80 7.49 -26.10
CA ASN A 274 -11.14 6.08 -26.36
C ASN A 274 -10.04 5.11 -25.85
N ARG A 275 -9.41 5.46 -24.74
CA ARG A 275 -8.28 4.73 -24.14
C ARG A 275 -8.69 4.08 -22.83
N ILE A 276 -8.33 2.81 -22.68
CA ILE A 276 -8.49 2.04 -21.46
C ILE A 276 -7.11 1.89 -20.81
N ILE A 277 -7.00 2.23 -19.54
CA ILE A 277 -5.80 2.01 -18.74
C ILE A 277 -6.12 0.93 -17.72
N LEU A 278 -5.37 -0.15 -17.76
CA LEU A 278 -5.50 -1.28 -16.86
C LEU A 278 -4.38 -1.21 -15.84
N HIS A 279 -4.74 -1.16 -14.56
CA HIS A 279 -3.78 -1.41 -13.49
C HIS A 279 -3.78 -2.89 -13.17
N THR A 280 -2.60 -3.50 -13.17
CA THR A 280 -2.41 -4.92 -12.94
C THR A 280 -1.55 -5.14 -11.71
N SER A 281 -1.58 -6.37 -11.19
CA SER A 281 -0.52 -6.81 -10.29
C SER A 281 0.80 -6.87 -11.06
N ALA A 282 1.94 -6.76 -10.35
CA ALA A 282 3.27 -6.68 -10.94
C ALA A 282 3.50 -7.73 -12.05
N LEU A 283 3.82 -7.25 -13.24
CA LEU A 283 4.24 -8.03 -14.39
C LEU A 283 5.72 -8.41 -14.20
N GLN A 284 6.01 -9.70 -14.30
CA GLN A 284 7.36 -10.19 -14.20
C GLN A 284 8.19 -9.72 -15.38
N ASN A 285 9.41 -9.26 -15.09
CA ASN A 285 10.35 -8.81 -16.11
C ASN A 285 10.56 -9.92 -17.15
N TRP A 286 10.42 -9.55 -18.43
CA TRP A 286 10.61 -10.41 -19.61
C TRP A 286 9.67 -11.61 -19.74
N TYR A 287 8.68 -11.79 -18.85
CA TYR A 287 7.66 -12.82 -18.99
C TYR A 287 6.60 -12.41 -20.01
N THR A 288 6.27 -13.30 -20.96
CA THR A 288 5.14 -13.09 -21.89
C THR A 288 3.85 -13.60 -21.28
N TYR A 289 2.95 -12.67 -20.99
CA TYR A 289 1.58 -12.93 -20.61
C TYR A 289 0.70 -13.02 -21.85
N TYR A 290 -0.22 -13.98 -21.89
CA TYR A 290 -1.33 -13.95 -22.84
C TYR A 290 -2.54 -13.32 -22.16
N PHE A 291 -2.94 -12.16 -22.65
CA PHE A 291 -3.98 -11.31 -22.06
C PHE A 291 -5.19 -11.23 -22.99
N SER A 292 -6.39 -11.41 -22.45
CA SER A 292 -7.65 -11.43 -23.18
C SER A 292 -8.55 -10.26 -22.77
N VAL A 293 -9.10 -9.58 -23.77
CA VAL A 293 -10.14 -8.54 -23.62
C VAL A 293 -11.38 -8.98 -24.39
N ALA A 294 -12.53 -9.04 -23.73
CA ALA A 294 -13.77 -9.49 -24.36
C ALA A 294 -14.98 -8.74 -23.79
N GLY A 295 -16.02 -8.50 -24.58
CA GLY A 295 -17.26 -7.90 -24.04
C GLY A 295 -17.32 -6.37 -24.09
N ILE A 296 -16.27 -5.72 -24.58
CA ILE A 296 -16.23 -4.27 -24.85
C ILE A 296 -17.26 -3.90 -25.92
N ARG A 297 -17.99 -2.81 -25.70
CA ARG A 297 -19.02 -2.30 -26.62
C ARG A 297 -18.82 -0.81 -26.91
N ASP A 298 -19.32 -0.37 -28.04
CA ASP A 298 -19.49 1.06 -28.34
C ASP A 298 -20.77 1.62 -27.70
N LYS A 299 -21.00 2.92 -27.87
CA LYS A 299 -22.23 3.60 -27.40
C LYS A 299 -23.51 3.16 -28.12
N ALA A 300 -23.40 2.58 -29.32
CA ALA A 300 -24.53 2.03 -30.09
C ALA A 300 -24.88 0.59 -29.66
N GLY A 301 -24.02 -0.05 -28.86
CA GLY A 301 -24.16 -1.39 -28.34
C GLY A 301 -23.48 -2.48 -29.17
N ASN A 302 -22.75 -2.16 -30.25
CA ASN A 302 -22.01 -3.16 -31.02
C ASN A 302 -20.84 -3.66 -30.19
N LYS A 303 -20.58 -4.97 -30.25
CA LYS A 303 -19.62 -5.65 -29.38
C LYS A 303 -18.32 -5.94 -30.15
N ALA A 304 -17.19 -5.53 -29.59
CA ALA A 304 -15.87 -5.87 -30.07
C ALA A 304 -15.64 -7.39 -30.12
N ASP A 305 -14.84 -7.83 -31.09
CA ASP A 305 -14.29 -9.17 -31.09
C ASP A 305 -13.44 -9.43 -29.84
N THR A 306 -13.30 -10.70 -29.47
CA THR A 306 -12.40 -11.07 -28.38
C THR A 306 -10.95 -10.87 -28.82
N ILE A 307 -10.26 -9.98 -28.14
CA ILE A 307 -8.88 -9.63 -28.40
C ILE A 307 -7.98 -10.49 -27.50
N ARG A 308 -6.96 -11.12 -28.08
CA ARG A 308 -5.88 -11.81 -27.34
C ARG A 308 -4.53 -11.22 -27.73
N LEU A 309 -3.77 -10.77 -26.74
CA LEU A 309 -2.50 -10.08 -26.94
C LEU A 309 -1.38 -10.73 -26.11
N PRO A 310 -0.18 -10.93 -26.68
CA PRO A 310 1.02 -11.16 -25.90
C PRO A 310 1.46 -9.83 -25.26
N ILE A 311 1.50 -9.78 -23.94
CA ILE A 311 1.94 -8.63 -23.16
C ILE A 311 3.28 -9.00 -22.52
N ARG A 312 4.29 -8.15 -22.66
CA ARG A 312 5.60 -8.34 -22.02
C ARG A 312 6.05 -7.01 -21.41
N TRP A 313 6.45 -7.08 -20.14
CA TRP A 313 7.12 -5.98 -19.46
C TRP A 313 8.64 -6.18 -19.56
N PHE A 314 9.39 -5.11 -19.80
CA PHE A 314 10.85 -5.13 -19.73
C PHE A 314 11.35 -3.96 -18.90
N GLN A 315 12.10 -4.29 -17.85
CA GLN A 315 12.86 -3.35 -17.03
C GLN A 315 14.34 -3.73 -17.10
N PRO A 316 15.21 -2.82 -17.57
CA PRO A 316 16.65 -3.05 -17.55
C PRO A 316 17.14 -3.34 -16.14
N VAL A 317 17.84 -4.47 -15.97
CA VAL A 317 18.55 -4.80 -14.73
C VAL A 317 19.97 -4.20 -14.83
N PRO A 318 20.50 -3.56 -13.77
CA PRO A 318 21.89 -3.11 -13.76
C PRO A 318 22.82 -4.30 -14.00
N VAL A 319 23.64 -4.21 -15.04
CA VAL A 319 24.63 -5.24 -15.38
C VAL A 319 25.77 -5.24 -14.35
N LYS A 320 26.15 -6.41 -13.88
CA LYS A 320 27.31 -6.62 -13.01
C LYS A 320 28.51 -7.07 -13.83
N TYR A 321 29.70 -6.87 -13.27
CA TYR A 321 30.92 -7.42 -13.86
C TYR A 321 30.79 -8.93 -14.06
N HIS A 322 31.07 -9.40 -15.28
CA HIS A 322 30.91 -10.78 -15.76
C HIS A 322 29.48 -11.32 -15.91
N ASP A 323 28.44 -10.48 -15.88
CA ASP A 323 27.09 -10.92 -16.30
C ASP A 323 27.05 -11.20 -17.80
N ILE A 324 27.73 -10.37 -18.60
CA ILE A 324 28.11 -10.67 -19.99
C ILE A 324 29.62 -10.83 -20.01
N ILE A 325 30.13 -11.91 -20.61
CA ILE A 325 31.56 -12.17 -20.70
C ILE A 325 32.05 -12.16 -22.14
N LEU A 326 33.34 -11.86 -22.31
CA LEU A 326 34.08 -12.16 -23.53
C LEU A 326 34.41 -13.66 -23.52
N SER A 327 33.78 -14.44 -24.39
CA SER A 327 34.00 -15.90 -24.46
C SER A 327 35.11 -16.27 -25.43
N GLU A 328 35.19 -15.60 -26.57
CA GLU A 328 36.12 -15.94 -27.66
C GLU A 328 36.51 -14.68 -28.45
N PHE A 329 37.71 -14.63 -29.03
CA PHE A 329 38.06 -13.60 -30.02
C PHE A 329 39.14 -14.09 -31.00
N LEU A 330 39.11 -13.55 -32.22
CA LEU A 330 40.12 -13.77 -33.26
C LEU A 330 40.82 -12.45 -33.57
N ALA A 331 42.08 -12.32 -33.15
CA ALA A 331 42.89 -11.12 -33.38
C ALA A 331 43.77 -11.21 -34.64
N ASP A 332 44.20 -12.41 -35.03
CA ASP A 332 45.01 -12.62 -36.23
C ASP A 332 44.30 -13.60 -37.17
N PRO A 333 43.49 -13.12 -38.13
CA PRO A 333 42.73 -14.00 -39.01
C PRO A 333 43.57 -14.69 -40.11
N ASP A 334 44.83 -14.31 -40.31
CA ASP A 334 45.67 -14.79 -41.42
C ASP A 334 46.93 -15.55 -40.95
N PRO A 335 47.22 -16.76 -41.47
CA PRO A 335 46.47 -17.45 -42.53
C PRO A 335 45.19 -18.09 -41.99
N SER A 336 44.06 -17.91 -42.67
CA SER A 336 42.77 -18.49 -42.26
C SER A 336 42.82 -20.02 -42.14
N VAL A 337 42.27 -20.55 -41.05
CA VAL A 337 42.12 -21.99 -40.76
C VAL A 337 40.62 -22.37 -40.73
N GLY A 338 39.83 -21.91 -41.69
CA GLY A 338 38.42 -22.29 -41.84
C GLY A 338 37.41 -21.31 -41.22
N MET A 339 37.88 -20.33 -40.44
CA MET A 339 37.10 -19.14 -40.08
C MET A 339 37.21 -18.03 -41.15
N PRO A 340 36.22 -17.12 -41.25
CA PRO A 340 36.32 -15.92 -42.07
C PRO A 340 37.60 -15.12 -41.79
N ALA A 341 38.18 -14.50 -42.83
CA ALA A 341 39.40 -13.69 -42.72
C ALA A 341 39.10 -12.30 -42.12
N ALA A 342 38.52 -12.28 -40.92
CA ALA A 342 38.06 -11.07 -40.24
C ALA A 342 38.15 -11.23 -38.72
N GLU A 343 38.51 -10.15 -38.03
CA GLU A 343 38.51 -10.09 -36.58
C GLU A 343 37.08 -10.15 -36.01
N TYR A 344 36.94 -10.79 -34.85
CA TYR A 344 35.70 -10.78 -34.08
C TYR A 344 35.97 -10.90 -32.58
N VAL A 345 34.97 -10.49 -31.80
CA VAL A 345 34.87 -10.71 -30.35
C VAL A 345 33.50 -11.32 -30.07
N GLU A 346 33.45 -12.42 -29.36
CA GLU A 346 32.23 -13.08 -28.94
C GLU A 346 31.86 -12.72 -27.50
N LEU A 347 30.58 -12.45 -27.32
CA LEU A 347 29.94 -12.26 -26.02
C LEU A 347 29.15 -13.51 -25.64
N MET A 348 29.14 -13.84 -24.36
CA MET A 348 28.22 -14.83 -23.78
C MET A 348 27.48 -14.19 -22.60
N ASN A 349 26.15 -14.29 -22.56
CA ASN A 349 25.41 -13.96 -21.35
C ASN A 349 25.56 -15.07 -20.32
N ASN A 350 26.38 -14.80 -19.32
CA ASN A 350 26.71 -15.70 -18.22
C ASN A 350 25.72 -15.59 -17.04
N SER A 351 24.74 -14.69 -17.14
CA SER A 351 23.72 -14.47 -16.11
C SER A 351 22.41 -15.21 -16.44
N ARG A 352 21.42 -15.10 -15.53
CA ARG A 352 20.03 -15.54 -15.76
C ARG A 352 19.09 -14.42 -16.19
N GLU A 353 19.59 -13.19 -16.33
CA GLU A 353 18.82 -12.03 -16.73
C GLU A 353 19.06 -11.74 -18.22
N PRO A 354 18.02 -11.34 -18.99
CA PRO A 354 18.20 -10.83 -20.34
C PRO A 354 18.79 -9.41 -20.30
N PHE A 355 19.74 -9.11 -21.19
CA PHE A 355 20.33 -7.76 -21.29
C PHE A 355 20.12 -7.14 -22.66
N GLU A 356 19.67 -5.90 -22.67
CA GLU A 356 19.57 -5.11 -23.89
C GLU A 356 20.91 -4.40 -24.13
N LEU A 357 21.60 -4.78 -25.21
CA LEU A 357 22.92 -4.23 -25.58
C LEU A 357 22.84 -2.83 -26.21
N ASN A 358 21.67 -2.20 -26.20
CA ASN A 358 21.46 -0.88 -26.79
C ASN A 358 22.38 0.16 -26.13
N ASN A 359 23.14 0.88 -26.96
CA ASN A 359 24.18 1.84 -26.55
C ASN A 359 25.38 1.26 -25.78
N TRP A 360 25.57 -0.06 -25.75
CA TRP A 360 26.81 -0.65 -25.23
C TRP A 360 27.96 -0.40 -26.20
N THR A 361 29.20 -0.48 -25.70
CA THR A 361 30.40 -0.23 -26.51
C THR A 361 31.47 -1.29 -26.32
N ILE A 362 32.22 -1.56 -27.38
CA ILE A 362 33.43 -2.39 -27.37
C ILE A 362 34.65 -1.50 -27.68
N THR A 363 35.75 -1.67 -26.96
CA THR A 363 36.93 -0.80 -27.05
C THR A 363 38.24 -1.58 -26.90
N ASP A 364 39.28 -1.15 -27.63
CA ASP A 364 40.68 -1.58 -27.44
C ASP A 364 41.49 -0.60 -26.56
N GLY A 365 40.86 0.52 -26.17
CA GLY A 365 41.49 1.60 -25.39
C GLY A 365 41.89 2.80 -26.24
N ASN A 366 42.01 2.63 -27.56
CA ASN A 366 42.28 3.68 -28.55
C ASN A 366 41.03 4.02 -29.38
N SER A 367 40.22 3.02 -29.71
CA SER A 367 39.02 3.10 -30.55
C SER A 367 37.81 2.53 -29.80
N ARG A 368 36.62 3.04 -30.13
CA ARG A 368 35.34 2.61 -29.52
C ARG A 368 34.29 2.38 -30.58
N GLY A 369 33.76 1.16 -30.62
CA GLY A 369 32.64 0.77 -31.47
C GLY A 369 31.33 0.68 -30.67
N LYS A 370 30.22 1.10 -31.28
CA LYS A 370 28.89 0.97 -30.66
C LYS A 370 28.24 -0.36 -31.04
N VAL A 371 27.79 -1.12 -30.04
CA VAL A 371 27.06 -2.37 -30.25
C VAL A 371 25.61 -2.04 -30.65
N PRO A 372 25.06 -2.67 -31.71
CA PRO A 372 23.66 -2.53 -32.08
C PRO A 372 22.71 -2.97 -30.95
N ALA A 373 21.50 -2.41 -30.93
CA ALA A 373 20.46 -2.87 -30.01
C ALA A 373 20.14 -4.34 -30.27
N PHE A 374 20.35 -5.17 -29.26
CA PHE A 374 20.10 -6.60 -29.30
C PHE A 374 19.75 -7.10 -27.91
N MET A 375 18.75 -7.98 -27.81
CA MET A 375 18.38 -8.63 -26.56
C MET A 375 19.18 -9.92 -26.42
N LEU A 376 20.21 -9.91 -25.59
CA LEU A 376 21.05 -11.08 -25.33
C LEU A 376 20.44 -11.89 -24.19
N LEU A 377 19.90 -13.07 -24.51
CA LEU A 377 19.20 -13.96 -23.57
C LEU A 377 20.19 -14.73 -22.68
N PRO A 378 19.75 -15.24 -21.50
CA PRO A 378 20.58 -16.09 -20.64
C PRO A 378 21.23 -17.26 -21.39
N GLY A 379 22.55 -17.42 -21.26
CA GLY A 379 23.34 -18.45 -21.95
C GLY A 379 23.52 -18.24 -23.45
N GLN A 380 22.96 -17.18 -24.04
CA GLN A 380 23.09 -16.90 -25.47
C GLN A 380 24.44 -16.25 -25.78
N PHE A 381 24.99 -16.63 -26.93
CA PHE A 381 26.19 -16.03 -27.52
C PHE A 381 25.82 -14.90 -28.50
N ALA A 382 26.72 -13.95 -28.73
CA ALA A 382 26.63 -12.98 -29.81
C ALA A 382 28.02 -12.59 -30.32
N VAL A 383 28.21 -12.67 -31.63
CA VAL A 383 29.49 -12.34 -32.27
C VAL A 383 29.50 -10.90 -32.73
N LEU A 384 30.46 -10.12 -32.25
CA LEU A 384 30.73 -8.75 -32.68
C LEU A 384 31.84 -8.76 -33.73
N THR A 385 31.63 -8.08 -34.86
CA THR A 385 32.66 -7.84 -35.87
C THR A 385 32.44 -6.48 -36.52
N HIS A 386 33.39 -6.02 -37.34
CA HIS A 386 33.21 -4.81 -38.14
C HIS A 386 31.96 -4.93 -39.02
N SER A 387 31.14 -3.88 -39.10
CA SER A 387 29.86 -3.91 -39.82
C SER A 387 29.96 -4.34 -41.29
N GLY A 388 31.09 -4.10 -41.95
CA GLY A 388 31.38 -4.56 -43.31
C GLY A 388 31.71 -6.05 -43.47
N ASN A 389 31.93 -6.79 -42.37
CA ASN A 389 32.32 -8.20 -42.38
C ASN A 389 31.17 -9.15 -42.02
N THR A 390 30.00 -8.64 -41.62
CA THR A 390 28.89 -9.46 -41.10
C THR A 390 28.43 -10.55 -42.06
N GLU A 391 28.40 -10.27 -43.37
CA GLU A 391 28.03 -11.26 -44.40
C GLU A 391 29.02 -12.44 -44.47
N GLN A 392 30.29 -12.25 -44.09
CA GLN A 392 31.29 -13.31 -44.11
C GLN A 392 31.07 -14.35 -43.00
N PHE A 393 30.36 -13.98 -41.92
CA PHE A 393 29.97 -14.86 -40.81
C PHE A 393 28.59 -15.52 -41.05
N SER A 394 28.15 -15.65 -42.31
CA SER A 394 26.88 -16.28 -42.66
C SER A 394 26.83 -17.72 -42.11
N GLY A 395 25.87 -18.01 -41.23
CA GLY A 395 25.74 -19.31 -40.55
C GLY A 395 25.88 -19.23 -39.04
N ILE A 396 26.42 -18.14 -38.51
CA ILE A 396 26.48 -17.83 -37.08
C ILE A 396 25.32 -16.90 -36.73
N ASN A 397 24.63 -17.13 -35.60
CA ASN A 397 23.49 -16.34 -35.19
C ASN A 397 23.44 -16.12 -33.68
N PRO A 398 23.46 -14.87 -33.19
CA PRO A 398 23.50 -13.59 -33.90
C PRO A 398 24.93 -13.10 -34.20
N VAL A 399 25.09 -12.42 -35.34
CA VAL A 399 26.28 -11.60 -35.67
C VAL A 399 25.88 -10.13 -35.66
N LEU A 400 26.50 -9.32 -34.82
CA LEU A 400 26.21 -7.91 -34.62
C LEU A 400 27.32 -7.07 -35.27
N GLY A 401 26.97 -6.34 -36.33
CA GLY A 401 27.88 -5.44 -37.03
C GLY A 401 28.13 -4.16 -36.24
N VAL A 402 29.35 -3.98 -35.74
CA VAL A 402 29.78 -2.82 -34.96
C VAL A 402 30.44 -1.80 -35.88
N THR A 403 29.89 -0.58 -35.91
CA THR A 403 30.53 0.56 -36.58
C THR A 403 31.72 1.03 -35.74
N ASN A 404 32.89 1.20 -36.37
CA ASN A 404 34.18 1.46 -35.71
C ASN A 404 34.59 0.34 -34.74
N PHE A 405 34.40 -0.92 -35.16
CA PHE A 405 34.93 -2.07 -34.41
C PHE A 405 36.46 -1.91 -34.19
N PRO A 406 36.98 -2.16 -32.98
CA PRO A 406 38.40 -2.04 -32.68
C PRO A 406 39.27 -2.95 -33.55
N SER A 407 40.46 -2.47 -33.92
CA SER A 407 41.44 -3.27 -34.69
C SER A 407 42.39 -3.97 -33.73
N LEU A 408 42.24 -5.28 -33.57
CA LEU A 408 42.93 -6.06 -32.54
C LEU A 408 44.39 -6.33 -32.94
N ASN A 409 45.35 -5.98 -32.10
CA ASN A 409 46.76 -6.25 -32.38
C ASN A 409 47.16 -7.73 -32.16
N ASN A 410 47.68 -8.39 -33.21
CA ASN A 410 48.08 -9.81 -33.23
C ASN A 410 49.06 -10.20 -32.10
N LYS A 411 49.90 -9.28 -31.61
CA LYS A 411 50.88 -9.56 -30.55
C LYS A 411 50.30 -9.41 -29.13
N GLY A 412 49.15 -8.77 -28.99
CA GLY A 412 48.51 -8.45 -27.72
C GLY A 412 47.80 -7.11 -27.76
N ASP A 413 46.62 -7.07 -27.17
CA ASP A 413 45.78 -5.88 -27.08
C ASP A 413 44.93 -5.88 -25.80
N PHE A 414 44.33 -4.74 -25.50
CA PHE A 414 43.25 -4.61 -24.53
C PHE A 414 41.91 -4.80 -25.25
N ILE A 415 40.94 -5.44 -24.59
CA ILE A 415 39.57 -5.54 -25.09
C ILE A 415 38.65 -5.33 -23.89
N ALA A 416 37.69 -4.40 -24.00
CA ALA A 416 36.66 -4.23 -22.99
C ALA A 416 35.27 -4.01 -23.60
N LEU A 417 34.29 -4.64 -22.98
CA LEU A 417 32.87 -4.38 -23.18
C LEU A 417 32.38 -3.44 -22.09
N MET A 418 31.69 -2.37 -22.47
CA MET A 418 31.11 -1.40 -21.56
C MET A 418 29.61 -1.28 -21.80
N ASP A 419 28.85 -1.10 -20.71
CA ASP A 419 27.41 -0.86 -20.76
C ASP A 419 27.08 0.55 -21.29
N SER A 420 25.79 0.87 -21.36
CA SER A 420 25.30 2.20 -21.78
C SER A 420 25.71 3.35 -20.86
N SER A 421 26.13 3.05 -19.62
CA SER A 421 26.65 4.00 -18.64
C SER A 421 28.19 4.09 -18.64
N SER A 422 28.85 3.43 -19.60
CA SER A 422 30.33 3.31 -19.70
C SER A 422 30.98 2.53 -18.55
N THR A 423 30.22 1.69 -17.84
CA THR A 423 30.75 0.75 -16.84
C THR A 423 31.34 -0.45 -17.56
N VAL A 424 32.54 -0.90 -17.18
CA VAL A 424 33.15 -2.11 -17.73
C VAL A 424 32.36 -3.34 -17.27
N VAL A 425 31.85 -4.10 -18.22
CA VAL A 425 31.10 -5.35 -18.01
C VAL A 425 32.05 -6.55 -18.02
N ASP A 426 32.99 -6.58 -18.96
CA ASP A 426 34.10 -7.51 -18.98
C ASP A 426 35.28 -6.88 -19.73
N SER A 427 36.51 -7.29 -19.39
CA SER A 427 37.72 -6.82 -20.05
C SER A 427 38.88 -7.79 -19.90
N LEU A 428 39.80 -7.78 -20.86
CA LEU A 428 41.04 -8.53 -20.81
C LEU A 428 42.19 -7.75 -21.46
N HIS A 429 43.42 -8.17 -21.13
CA HIS A 429 44.63 -7.73 -21.83
C HIS A 429 45.39 -8.99 -22.24
N PHE A 430 45.27 -9.38 -23.52
CA PHE A 430 45.93 -10.58 -24.01
C PHE A 430 47.31 -10.28 -24.56
N ASN A 431 48.14 -11.31 -24.70
CA ASN A 431 49.37 -11.24 -25.45
C ASN A 431 49.63 -12.57 -26.17
N ILE A 432 50.56 -12.56 -27.11
CA ILE A 432 50.83 -13.71 -27.99
C ILE A 432 51.20 -15.00 -27.26
N SER A 433 51.67 -14.94 -26.00
CA SER A 433 51.96 -16.16 -25.23
C SER A 433 50.72 -16.94 -24.81
N TRP A 434 49.52 -16.32 -24.85
CA TRP A 434 48.26 -16.97 -24.50
C TRP A 434 47.90 -18.12 -25.43
N TYR A 435 48.38 -18.11 -26.68
CA TYR A 435 48.16 -19.22 -27.62
C TYR A 435 48.76 -20.54 -27.14
N LYS A 436 49.87 -20.49 -26.38
CA LYS A 436 50.65 -21.67 -25.89
C LYS A 436 51.07 -22.66 -26.98
N ASP A 437 51.01 -22.24 -28.23
CA ASP A 437 51.32 -23.02 -29.41
C ASP A 437 51.96 -22.08 -30.45
N PRO A 438 53.25 -22.25 -30.77
CA PRO A 438 53.97 -21.39 -31.71
C PRO A 438 53.43 -21.41 -33.14
N ASP A 439 52.74 -22.48 -33.55
CA ASP A 439 52.17 -22.60 -34.89
C ASP A 439 50.82 -21.87 -34.95
N LYS A 440 49.97 -22.04 -33.94
CA LYS A 440 48.68 -21.32 -33.85
C LYS A 440 48.85 -19.82 -33.63
N ALA A 441 49.94 -19.40 -32.99
CA ALA A 441 50.30 -18.00 -32.82
C ALA A 441 50.67 -17.28 -34.14
N GLN A 442 50.76 -17.99 -35.27
CA GLN A 442 51.03 -17.40 -36.59
C GLN A 442 49.76 -16.95 -37.34
N GLY A 443 48.57 -17.16 -36.75
CA GLY A 443 47.28 -16.67 -37.25
C GLY A 443 46.30 -17.76 -37.64
N GLY A 444 45.03 -17.36 -37.82
CA GLY A 444 43.88 -18.21 -38.16
C GLY A 444 43.21 -18.94 -37.00
N TRP A 445 43.66 -18.74 -35.76
CA TRP A 445 43.13 -19.39 -34.56
C TRP A 445 42.61 -18.37 -33.56
N SER A 446 41.42 -18.57 -33.01
CA SER A 446 40.88 -17.75 -31.95
C SER A 446 41.51 -18.11 -30.60
N LEU A 447 41.51 -17.14 -29.69
CA LEU A 447 41.70 -17.38 -28.27
C LEU A 447 40.33 -17.59 -27.63
N GLU A 448 40.20 -18.69 -26.90
CA GLU A 448 38.97 -19.11 -26.24
C GLU A 448 39.15 -19.12 -24.71
N ARG A 449 38.13 -18.65 -23.99
CA ARG A 449 38.07 -18.70 -22.53
C ARG A 449 37.81 -20.13 -22.04
N ASN A 450 38.51 -20.58 -21.01
CA ASN A 450 38.35 -21.86 -20.32
C ASN A 450 37.59 -21.66 -18.98
N SER A 451 36.98 -22.73 -18.46
CA SER A 451 36.26 -22.79 -17.18
C SER A 451 37.14 -23.00 -15.94
N ASP A 452 38.42 -23.37 -16.10
CA ASP A 452 39.33 -23.65 -14.98
C ASP A 452 40.11 -22.39 -14.52
N PRO A 453 39.86 -21.85 -13.31
CA PRO A 453 40.59 -20.68 -12.77
C PRO A 453 42.02 -20.98 -12.31
N GLY A 454 42.44 -22.26 -12.24
CA GLY A 454 43.79 -22.69 -11.86
C GLY A 454 44.79 -22.80 -13.02
N HIS A 455 44.29 -22.79 -14.26
CA HIS A 455 45.10 -22.64 -15.47
C HIS A 455 44.91 -21.23 -16.05
N THR A 456 45.83 -20.76 -16.92
CA THR A 456 45.61 -19.46 -17.58
C THR A 456 44.27 -19.53 -18.32
N LEU A 457 43.33 -18.67 -17.93
CA LEU A 457 41.91 -18.68 -18.32
C LEU A 457 41.65 -18.63 -19.83
N TRP A 458 42.66 -18.37 -20.66
CA TRP A 458 42.58 -18.29 -22.11
C TRP A 458 43.64 -19.17 -22.76
N THR A 459 43.29 -19.81 -23.87
CA THR A 459 44.22 -20.56 -24.73
C THR A 459 43.71 -20.65 -26.16
N ALA A 460 44.56 -21.06 -27.11
CA ALA A 460 44.15 -21.19 -28.51
C ALA A 460 43.06 -22.25 -28.67
N SER A 461 42.09 -22.00 -29.54
CA SER A 461 41.05 -22.98 -29.92
C SER A 461 41.65 -24.34 -30.26
N ILE A 462 40.99 -25.42 -29.87
CA ILE A 462 41.29 -26.78 -30.33
C ILE A 462 40.32 -27.25 -31.43
N ASN A 463 39.38 -26.40 -31.86
CA ASN A 463 38.50 -26.70 -32.99
C ASN A 463 39.30 -26.78 -34.29
N THR A 464 39.00 -27.76 -35.13
CA THR A 464 39.70 -27.94 -36.42
C THR A 464 39.47 -26.80 -37.43
N HIS A 465 38.47 -25.95 -37.19
CA HIS A 465 38.16 -24.76 -38.01
C HIS A 465 38.72 -23.45 -37.43
N GLY A 466 39.61 -23.53 -36.44
CA GLY A 466 40.29 -22.34 -35.90
C GLY A 466 39.53 -21.58 -34.80
N GLY A 467 38.24 -21.82 -34.60
CA GLY A 467 37.43 -21.22 -33.52
C GLY A 467 36.04 -21.83 -33.37
N THR A 468 35.25 -21.32 -32.43
CA THR A 468 33.87 -21.76 -32.10
C THR A 468 32.84 -20.61 -32.04
N PRO A 469 32.86 -19.61 -32.95
CA PRO A 469 31.92 -18.50 -32.87
C PRO A 469 30.46 -18.95 -32.99
N GLY A 470 29.62 -18.50 -32.07
CA GLY A 470 28.22 -18.87 -31.86
C GLY A 470 28.01 -20.11 -30.99
N GLU A 471 29.08 -20.78 -30.54
CA GLU A 471 29.03 -22.06 -29.85
C GLU A 471 29.82 -22.04 -28.52
N ILE A 472 29.71 -23.11 -27.72
CA ILE A 472 30.54 -23.26 -26.52
C ILE A 472 32.00 -23.48 -26.95
N ASN A 473 32.92 -22.74 -26.34
CA ASN A 473 34.36 -22.86 -26.55
C ASN A 473 34.86 -24.32 -26.56
N SER A 474 35.68 -24.64 -27.54
CA SER A 474 36.28 -25.98 -27.69
C SER A 474 37.19 -26.39 -26.51
N VAL A 475 37.73 -25.41 -25.79
CA VAL A 475 38.57 -25.62 -24.60
C VAL A 475 37.79 -25.60 -23.27
N TRP A 476 36.47 -25.49 -23.32
CA TRP A 476 35.61 -25.43 -22.14
C TRP A 476 35.50 -26.81 -21.46
N ASN A 477 35.89 -26.90 -20.19
CA ASN A 477 35.95 -28.19 -19.47
C ASN A 477 35.12 -28.13 -18.16
N LEU A 478 33.82 -28.44 -18.26
CA LEU A 478 32.88 -28.38 -17.12
C LEU A 478 33.14 -29.42 -16.01
N ASN A 479 34.02 -30.40 -16.23
CA ASN A 479 34.11 -31.62 -15.41
C ASN A 479 35.40 -31.78 -14.58
N SER A 480 36.21 -30.72 -14.36
CA SER A 480 37.39 -30.83 -13.48
C SER A 480 37.10 -30.55 -12.00
N ASP A 481 35.97 -29.90 -11.70
CA ASP A 481 35.54 -29.72 -10.32
C ASP A 481 34.89 -30.99 -9.80
N GLN A 482 35.53 -31.61 -8.81
CA GLN A 482 35.05 -32.81 -8.12
C GLN A 482 34.72 -32.52 -6.64
N LYS A 483 34.81 -31.26 -6.19
CA LYS A 483 34.58 -30.91 -4.80
C LYS A 483 33.10 -30.59 -4.61
N PRO A 484 32.41 -31.26 -3.68
CA PRO A 484 31.03 -30.92 -3.40
C PRO A 484 30.94 -29.57 -2.67
N PRO A 485 29.91 -28.76 -2.94
CA PRO A 485 29.67 -27.50 -2.25
C PRO A 485 29.45 -27.71 -0.75
N ILE A 486 30.11 -26.88 0.06
CA ILE A 486 30.07 -26.89 1.52
C ILE A 486 29.24 -25.70 2.00
N LEU A 487 28.29 -25.93 2.92
CA LEU A 487 27.60 -24.82 3.58
C LEU A 487 28.56 -24.11 4.54
N LEU A 488 28.88 -22.85 4.25
CA LEU A 488 29.75 -22.00 5.07
C LEU A 488 28.98 -21.36 6.24
N SER A 489 27.75 -20.92 5.99
CA SER A 489 26.88 -20.31 7.00
C SER A 489 25.42 -20.32 6.57
N ASP A 490 24.53 -20.14 7.53
CA ASP A 490 23.11 -19.93 7.33
C ASP A 490 22.61 -18.79 8.21
N SER A 491 21.51 -18.14 7.82
CA SER A 491 20.90 -17.10 8.64
C SER A 491 19.39 -16.97 8.41
N LEU A 492 18.66 -16.76 9.50
CA LEU A 492 17.25 -16.36 9.42
C LEU A 492 17.16 -14.84 9.42
N LEU A 493 16.78 -14.27 8.28
CA LEU A 493 16.70 -12.81 8.13
C LEU A 493 15.44 -12.24 8.79
N ASN A 494 14.32 -12.94 8.67
CA ASN A 494 13.01 -12.54 9.18
C ASN A 494 12.07 -13.78 9.23
N PRO A 495 10.82 -13.71 9.74
CA PRO A 495 9.97 -14.91 9.88
C PRO A 495 9.69 -15.66 8.59
N THR A 496 9.83 -15.01 7.44
CA THR A 496 9.50 -15.59 6.14
C THR A 496 10.73 -15.81 5.28
N THR A 497 11.95 -15.49 5.74
CA THR A 497 13.15 -15.48 4.87
C THR A 497 14.35 -16.10 5.57
N TYR A 498 14.94 -17.13 4.96
CA TYR A 498 16.12 -17.85 5.45
C TYR A 498 17.17 -17.94 4.34
N GLU A 499 18.45 -17.76 4.67
CA GLU A 499 19.56 -17.78 3.72
C GLU A 499 20.58 -18.87 4.05
N LEU A 500 21.17 -19.42 2.99
CA LEU A 500 22.22 -20.42 3.00
C LEU A 500 23.38 -19.93 2.14
N HIS A 501 24.60 -19.93 2.67
CA HIS A 501 25.81 -19.50 1.96
C HIS A 501 26.74 -20.70 1.77
N PHE A 502 27.10 -21.00 0.52
CA PHE A 502 27.95 -22.13 0.14
C PHE A 502 29.36 -21.67 -0.25
N SER A 503 30.29 -22.62 -0.30
CA SER A 503 31.69 -22.42 -0.69
C SER A 503 31.87 -22.00 -2.14
N GLU A 504 30.89 -22.27 -3.00
CA GLU A 504 30.98 -22.11 -4.45
C GLU A 504 29.60 -21.96 -5.10
N ALA A 505 29.60 -21.82 -6.43
CA ALA A 505 28.39 -21.59 -7.21
C ALA A 505 27.50 -22.83 -7.28
N MET A 506 26.23 -22.68 -6.91
CA MET A 506 25.21 -23.72 -6.92
C MET A 506 24.49 -23.80 -8.27
N ASP A 507 24.13 -25.01 -8.71
CA ASP A 507 23.32 -25.21 -9.91
C ASP A 507 21.89 -24.69 -9.72
N SER A 508 21.43 -23.92 -10.70
CA SER A 508 20.06 -23.37 -10.79
C SER A 508 18.99 -24.40 -10.55
N ALA A 509 19.07 -25.51 -11.28
CA ALA A 509 17.95 -26.40 -11.47
C ALA A 509 17.71 -27.18 -10.18
N SER A 510 18.79 -27.63 -9.55
CA SER A 510 18.77 -28.28 -8.24
C SER A 510 18.40 -27.30 -7.11
N THR A 511 18.95 -26.09 -7.09
CA THR A 511 18.65 -25.09 -6.05
C THR A 511 17.19 -24.66 -6.06
N LEU A 512 16.60 -24.39 -7.23
CA LEU A 512 15.23 -23.88 -7.33
C LEU A 512 14.16 -24.97 -7.14
N HIS A 513 14.57 -26.24 -7.07
CA HIS A 513 13.65 -27.35 -6.90
C HIS A 513 13.23 -27.50 -5.43
N ARG A 514 12.08 -26.92 -5.06
CA ARG A 514 11.56 -26.90 -3.66
C ARG A 514 11.45 -28.24 -2.93
N TRP A 515 11.40 -29.37 -3.63
CA TRP A 515 11.37 -30.70 -2.99
C TRP A 515 12.71 -31.11 -2.39
N ASN A 516 13.78 -30.39 -2.72
CA ASN A 516 15.11 -30.59 -2.18
C ASN A 516 15.22 -30.10 -0.73
N TYR A 517 14.27 -29.28 -0.25
CA TYR A 517 14.23 -28.73 1.10
C TYR A 517 13.08 -29.36 1.89
N LYS A 518 13.42 -30.31 2.76
CA LYS A 518 12.44 -31.06 3.58
C LYS A 518 12.45 -30.53 5.01
N ILE A 519 11.38 -29.85 5.41
CA ILE A 519 11.25 -29.36 6.78
C ILE A 519 10.33 -30.28 7.58
N ASN A 520 10.76 -30.65 8.79
CA ASN A 520 10.13 -31.67 9.65
C ASN A 520 8.70 -31.33 10.12
N LYS A 521 8.32 -30.06 10.18
CA LYS A 521 6.98 -29.60 10.57
C LYS A 521 6.12 -29.36 9.33
N GLN A 522 5.64 -30.42 8.67
CA GLN A 522 4.74 -30.28 7.51
C GLN A 522 3.47 -29.48 7.88
N PRO A 523 2.96 -28.57 7.02
CA PRO A 523 3.36 -28.35 5.63
C PRO A 523 4.33 -27.16 5.43
N PHE A 524 5.31 -26.92 6.31
CA PHE A 524 6.33 -25.92 6.04
C PHE A 524 7.30 -26.41 4.96
N ARG A 525 7.40 -25.65 3.87
CA ARG A 525 8.37 -25.77 2.77
C ARG A 525 8.59 -24.37 2.20
N PRO A 526 9.75 -24.08 1.60
CA PRO A 526 9.93 -22.81 0.92
C PRO A 526 8.94 -22.69 -0.25
N ASP A 527 8.24 -21.55 -0.30
CA ASP A 527 7.28 -21.20 -1.34
C ASP A 527 8.00 -20.64 -2.56
N THR A 528 9.02 -19.80 -2.32
CA THR A 528 9.95 -19.35 -3.34
C THR A 528 11.39 -19.60 -2.89
N ILE A 529 12.25 -19.88 -3.87
CA ILE A 529 13.68 -20.07 -3.68
C ILE A 529 14.36 -19.19 -4.71
N THR A 530 15.34 -18.41 -4.29
CA THR A 530 16.12 -17.54 -5.17
C THR A 530 17.61 -17.73 -4.90
N LEU A 531 18.43 -17.52 -5.92
CA LEU A 531 19.86 -17.37 -5.76
C LEU A 531 20.15 -15.87 -5.65
N VAL A 532 20.54 -15.42 -4.46
CA VAL A 532 20.89 -14.01 -4.21
C VAL A 532 22.17 -13.66 -4.99
N ASN A 533 23.07 -14.63 -5.06
CA ASN A 533 24.25 -14.68 -5.91
C ASN A 533 24.56 -16.18 -6.17
N PRO A 534 25.55 -16.51 -7.02
CA PRO A 534 25.81 -17.90 -7.39
C PRO A 534 26.01 -18.87 -6.20
N SER A 535 26.54 -18.41 -5.05
CA SER A 535 26.79 -19.25 -3.88
C SER A 535 25.82 -19.05 -2.71
N THR A 536 24.79 -18.19 -2.85
CA THR A 536 23.87 -17.86 -1.76
C THR A 536 22.42 -18.15 -2.16
N ILE A 537 21.78 -19.06 -1.44
CA ILE A 537 20.39 -19.47 -1.63
C ILE A 537 19.52 -18.76 -0.60
N ARG A 538 18.45 -18.10 -1.05
CA ARG A 538 17.42 -17.51 -0.20
C ARG A 538 16.12 -18.29 -0.35
N LEU A 539 15.60 -18.75 0.77
CA LEU A 539 14.34 -19.46 0.92
C LEU A 539 13.30 -18.48 1.48
N THR A 540 12.15 -18.39 0.83
CA THR A 540 11.04 -17.56 1.31
C THR A 540 9.79 -18.40 1.54
N PHE A 541 9.14 -18.17 2.67
CA PHE A 541 7.94 -18.86 3.13
C PHE A 541 6.73 -17.90 3.04
N SER A 542 5.63 -18.35 2.45
CA SER A 542 4.35 -17.62 2.37
C SER A 542 3.67 -17.52 3.73
N ARG A 543 3.97 -18.48 4.62
CA ARG A 543 3.55 -18.47 6.01
C ARG A 543 4.76 -18.15 6.89
N PRO A 544 4.67 -17.14 7.79
CA PRO A 544 5.74 -16.85 8.71
C PRO A 544 6.01 -18.07 9.61
N LEU A 545 7.29 -18.41 9.78
CA LEU A 545 7.76 -19.34 10.80
C LEU A 545 7.14 -18.93 12.14
N GLN A 546 6.70 -19.92 12.92
CA GLN A 546 6.01 -19.68 14.16
C GLN A 546 7.01 -19.29 15.25
N ASN A 547 6.70 -18.20 15.95
CA ASN A 547 7.43 -17.78 17.14
C ASN A 547 7.51 -18.94 18.14
N GLY A 548 8.69 -19.23 18.68
CA GLY A 548 8.83 -20.28 19.70
C GLY A 548 9.21 -21.66 19.15
N LEU A 549 9.20 -21.87 17.83
CA LEU A 549 9.44 -23.20 17.23
C LEU A 549 10.80 -23.35 16.59
N THR A 550 11.43 -24.51 16.84
CA THR A 550 12.60 -24.99 16.11
C THR A 550 12.17 -25.90 14.96
N TYR A 551 12.72 -25.62 13.79
CA TYR A 551 12.55 -26.32 12.53
C TYR A 551 13.83 -27.09 12.19
N GLN A 552 13.66 -28.30 11.67
CA GLN A 552 14.76 -29.08 11.09
C GLN A 552 14.54 -29.15 9.58
N MET A 553 15.53 -28.70 8.81
CA MET A 553 15.53 -28.79 7.35
C MET A 553 16.61 -29.76 6.90
N THR A 554 16.19 -30.80 6.20
CA THR A 554 17.08 -31.68 5.45
C THR A 554 17.12 -31.21 4.00
N ILE A 555 18.32 -31.02 3.48
CA ILE A 555 18.59 -30.59 2.11
C ILE A 555 19.22 -31.76 1.35
N ASP A 556 18.53 -32.22 0.31
CA ASP A 556 18.95 -33.34 -0.53
C ASP A 556 19.04 -32.91 -2.00
N SER A 557 19.93 -33.53 -2.78
CA SER A 557 19.98 -33.38 -4.25
C SER A 557 20.25 -31.96 -4.76
N LEU A 558 20.85 -31.09 -3.92
CA LEU A 558 21.53 -29.89 -4.43
C LEU A 558 22.85 -30.29 -5.06
N GLN A 559 23.26 -29.59 -6.11
CA GLN A 559 24.57 -29.74 -6.73
C GLN A 559 25.16 -28.38 -7.10
N ASP A 560 26.47 -28.30 -7.28
CA ASP A 560 27.11 -27.13 -7.89
C ASP A 560 26.89 -27.11 -9.41
N VAL A 561 27.41 -26.06 -10.07
CA VAL A 561 27.37 -25.92 -11.54
C VAL A 561 28.10 -27.06 -12.26
N ALA A 562 29.08 -27.69 -11.62
CA ALA A 562 29.83 -28.83 -12.16
C ALA A 562 29.13 -30.19 -11.94
N GLY A 563 28.02 -30.21 -11.19
CA GLY A 563 27.24 -31.41 -10.91
C GLY A 563 27.67 -32.20 -9.67
N ASN A 564 28.55 -31.66 -8.81
CA ASN A 564 28.90 -32.33 -7.55
C ASN A 564 27.78 -32.16 -6.52
N PRO A 565 27.25 -33.24 -5.93
CA PRO A 565 26.10 -33.16 -5.05
C PRO A 565 26.45 -32.79 -3.60
N VAL A 566 25.63 -31.92 -2.99
CA VAL A 566 25.55 -31.76 -1.53
C VAL A 566 24.98 -33.05 -0.94
N THR A 567 25.70 -33.67 -0.01
CA THR A 567 25.29 -34.92 0.62
C THR A 567 25.02 -34.74 2.11
N GLY A 568 23.81 -35.12 2.56
CA GLY A 568 23.48 -35.28 3.98
C GLY A 568 23.33 -33.99 4.80
N LEU A 569 23.02 -32.85 4.16
CA LEU A 569 22.92 -31.57 4.87
C LEU A 569 21.63 -31.49 5.70
N SER A 570 21.77 -31.29 7.01
CA SER A 570 20.64 -31.06 7.93
C SER A 570 20.91 -29.86 8.83
N LEU A 571 19.93 -28.95 8.91
CA LEU A 571 20.03 -27.66 9.60
C LEU A 571 18.91 -27.51 10.61
N SER A 572 19.22 -26.89 11.75
CA SER A 572 18.26 -26.56 12.81
C SER A 572 18.18 -25.05 12.96
N PHE A 573 17.01 -24.46 12.69
CA PHE A 573 16.78 -23.01 12.79
C PHE A 573 15.40 -22.74 13.39
N GLY A 574 15.17 -21.54 13.94
CA GLY A 574 13.86 -21.17 14.45
C GLY A 574 13.64 -19.66 14.43
N TYR A 575 12.38 -19.27 14.30
CA TYR A 575 11.99 -17.87 14.32
C TYR A 575 11.48 -17.49 15.69
N TYR A 576 12.01 -16.40 16.23
CA TYR A 576 11.61 -15.90 17.53
C TYR A 576 11.51 -14.39 17.45
N ILE A 577 10.31 -13.86 17.74
CA ILE A 577 10.13 -12.45 18.04
C ILE A 577 10.55 -12.31 19.50
N PRO A 578 11.53 -11.47 19.84
CA PRO A 578 11.68 -11.03 21.21
C PRO A 578 10.35 -10.37 21.59
N ILE A 579 9.55 -11.06 22.40
CA ILE A 579 8.46 -10.40 23.12
C ILE A 579 9.15 -9.24 23.84
N ALA A 580 8.59 -8.04 23.81
CA ALA A 580 9.11 -6.94 24.61
C ALA A 580 9.20 -7.44 26.06
N TYR A 581 10.42 -7.77 26.49
CA TYR A 581 10.64 -8.41 27.77
C TYR A 581 10.30 -7.37 28.82
N LYS A 582 9.44 -7.74 29.76
CA LYS A 582 9.02 -6.83 30.80
C LYS A 582 10.14 -6.69 31.80
N LYS A 583 10.23 -5.53 32.44
CA LYS A 583 11.11 -5.33 33.59
C LYS A 583 10.86 -6.45 34.60
N SER A 584 11.95 -7.08 35.03
CA SER A 584 12.01 -8.24 35.91
C SER A 584 11.75 -9.60 35.26
N ASP A 585 11.33 -9.78 33.99
CA ASP A 585 11.12 -11.13 33.40
C ASP A 585 12.35 -12.05 33.56
N LEU A 586 13.52 -11.44 33.59
CA LEU A 586 14.77 -11.99 34.09
C LEU A 586 15.25 -11.13 35.26
N VAL A 587 15.79 -11.76 36.30
CA VAL A 587 16.33 -11.05 37.47
C VAL A 587 17.74 -11.48 37.80
N VAL A 588 18.53 -10.57 38.37
CA VAL A 588 19.75 -10.94 39.09
C VAL A 588 19.36 -11.71 40.35
N ASN A 589 19.93 -12.90 40.52
CA ASN A 589 19.57 -13.86 41.56
C ASN A 589 20.68 -14.03 42.62
N GLU A 590 21.93 -14.04 42.18
CA GLU A 590 23.12 -14.20 43.02
C GLU A 590 24.29 -13.45 42.38
N LEU A 591 25.22 -12.90 43.17
CA LEU A 591 26.50 -12.43 42.67
C LEU A 591 27.65 -12.68 43.65
N LEU A 592 28.84 -12.93 43.12
CA LEU A 592 30.10 -12.98 43.86
C LEU A 592 30.99 -11.84 43.37
N ALA A 593 31.04 -10.74 44.12
CA ALA A 593 31.88 -9.58 43.80
C ALA A 593 33.30 -9.70 44.36
N ASP A 594 33.46 -10.32 45.54
CA ASP A 594 34.76 -10.49 46.17
C ASP A 594 35.07 -11.99 46.33
N PRO A 595 35.75 -12.63 45.37
CA PRO A 595 36.00 -14.07 45.40
C PRO A 595 37.08 -14.49 46.40
N GLU A 596 37.85 -13.55 46.96
CA GLU A 596 38.94 -13.85 47.91
C GLU A 596 38.67 -13.27 49.32
N PRO A 597 38.96 -14.01 50.40
CA PRO A 597 39.59 -15.32 50.44
C PRO A 597 38.63 -16.43 50.01
N VAL A 598 39.14 -17.41 49.27
CA VAL A 598 38.34 -18.53 48.74
C VAL A 598 37.77 -19.38 49.88
N VAL A 599 36.45 -19.57 49.89
CA VAL A 599 35.75 -20.49 50.81
C VAL A 599 35.54 -21.86 50.15
N GLY A 600 34.70 -21.91 49.11
CA GLY A 600 34.41 -23.16 48.38
C GLY A 600 34.00 -22.96 46.91
N LEU A 601 33.77 -21.72 46.48
CA LEU A 601 33.53 -21.37 45.08
C LEU A 601 34.83 -21.10 44.33
N PRO A 602 34.86 -21.24 42.99
CA PRO A 602 36.02 -20.86 42.20
C PRO A 602 36.40 -19.37 42.41
N PRO A 603 37.70 -19.01 42.35
CA PRO A 603 38.18 -17.64 42.59
C PRO A 603 37.92 -16.71 41.38
N ALA A 604 36.66 -16.53 41.02
CA ALA A 604 36.24 -15.68 39.91
C ALA A 604 34.90 -15.02 40.20
N GLU A 605 34.76 -13.77 39.77
CA GLU A 605 33.51 -13.03 39.83
C GLU A 605 32.45 -13.67 38.93
N PHE A 606 31.19 -13.63 39.39
CA PHE A 606 30.05 -14.01 38.56
C PHE A 606 28.79 -13.24 38.96
N VAL A 607 27.87 -13.17 38.00
CA VAL A 607 26.49 -12.72 38.21
C VAL A 607 25.57 -13.82 37.71
N GLU A 608 24.74 -14.35 38.58
CA GLU A 608 23.70 -15.30 38.22
C GLU A 608 22.38 -14.57 37.89
N ILE A 609 21.75 -15.04 36.82
CA ILE A 609 20.45 -14.58 36.37
C ILE A 609 19.42 -15.72 36.42
N PHE A 610 18.19 -15.38 36.75
CA PHE A 610 17.06 -16.31 36.86
C PHE A 610 15.91 -15.88 35.95
N ASN A 611 15.42 -16.78 35.11
CA ASN A 611 14.22 -16.56 34.33
C ASN A 611 12.97 -16.81 35.20
N ARG A 612 12.35 -15.73 35.67
CA ARG A 612 11.11 -15.80 36.46
C ARG A 612 9.85 -15.84 35.61
N SER A 613 9.96 -15.58 34.32
CA SER A 613 8.81 -15.47 33.43
C SER A 613 8.22 -16.85 33.14
N LYS A 614 6.99 -16.89 32.60
CA LYS A 614 6.37 -18.14 32.13
C LYS A 614 6.88 -18.57 30.75
N ASP A 615 7.70 -17.73 30.12
CA ASP A 615 8.18 -17.88 28.76
C ASP A 615 9.68 -18.20 28.74
N SER A 616 10.15 -18.86 27.69
CA SER A 616 11.60 -19.02 27.51
C SER A 616 12.19 -17.69 27.00
N LEU A 617 13.36 -17.31 27.52
CA LEU A 617 14.05 -16.08 27.13
C LEU A 617 15.21 -16.41 26.20
N TRP A 618 15.31 -15.70 25.08
CA TRP A 618 16.43 -15.80 24.14
C TRP A 618 17.42 -14.68 24.45
N LEU A 619 18.61 -15.01 24.97
CA LEU A 619 19.59 -14.04 25.50
C LEU A 619 20.54 -13.41 24.46
N ARG A 620 20.44 -13.79 23.18
CA ARG A 620 21.20 -13.17 22.08
C ARG A 620 21.11 -11.66 22.09
N ASN A 621 22.26 -11.02 21.98
CA ASN A 621 22.43 -9.57 21.98
C ASN A 621 21.94 -8.87 23.26
N TRP A 622 21.58 -9.61 24.31
CA TRP A 622 21.41 -9.00 25.63
C TRP A 622 22.78 -8.57 26.16
N SER A 623 22.79 -7.60 27.08
CA SER A 623 24.03 -7.08 27.64
C SER A 623 23.99 -6.94 29.15
N ILE A 624 25.17 -7.05 29.76
CA ILE A 624 25.45 -6.73 31.16
C ILE A 624 26.42 -5.55 31.21
N THR A 625 26.16 -4.58 32.08
CA THR A 625 27.02 -3.40 32.24
C THR A 625 27.03 -2.90 33.68
N ASP A 626 28.17 -2.38 34.11
CA ASP A 626 28.36 -1.61 35.35
C ASP A 626 28.29 -0.08 35.12
N GLY A 627 28.03 0.34 33.87
CA GLY A 627 28.13 1.73 33.43
C GLY A 627 29.50 2.12 32.87
N SER A 628 30.55 1.31 33.07
CA SER A 628 31.90 1.55 32.54
C SER A 628 32.25 0.60 31.38
N SER A 629 31.78 -0.63 31.46
CA SER A 629 32.03 -1.73 30.52
C SER A 629 30.72 -2.37 30.08
N ILE A 630 30.66 -2.88 28.86
CA ILE A 630 29.49 -3.56 28.31
C ILE A 630 29.91 -4.93 27.80
N GLY A 631 29.35 -5.96 28.43
CA GLY A 631 29.49 -7.34 28.01
C GLY A 631 28.25 -7.82 27.25
N ILE A 632 28.42 -8.42 26.08
CA ILE A 632 27.32 -9.02 25.31
C ILE A 632 27.20 -10.50 25.67
N LEU A 633 25.98 -10.93 25.95
CA LEU A 633 25.64 -12.31 26.29
C LEU A 633 25.61 -13.19 25.03
N PRO A 634 26.06 -14.45 25.10
CA PRO A 634 26.00 -15.37 23.98
C PRO A 634 24.58 -15.84 23.67
N ASP A 635 24.40 -16.44 22.49
CA ASP A 635 23.14 -17.03 22.05
C ASP A 635 22.75 -18.21 22.95
N GLN A 636 21.87 -17.96 23.92
CA GLN A 636 21.40 -18.98 24.86
C GLN A 636 19.90 -18.85 25.13
N TRP A 637 19.22 -20.00 25.14
CA TRP A 637 17.87 -20.12 25.67
C TRP A 637 17.90 -20.32 27.18
N LEU A 638 17.08 -19.55 27.89
CA LEU A 638 16.83 -19.73 29.31
C LEU A 638 15.35 -20.09 29.51
N SER A 639 15.06 -21.36 29.83
CA SER A 639 13.69 -21.83 30.07
C SER A 639 13.08 -21.19 31.34
N PRO A 640 11.73 -21.16 31.47
CA PRO A 640 11.07 -20.74 32.71
C PRO A 640 11.63 -21.46 33.92
N GLY A 641 12.02 -20.71 34.95
CA GLY A 641 12.58 -21.25 36.18
C GLY A 641 14.05 -21.72 36.09
N ALA A 642 14.74 -21.48 34.98
CA ALA A 642 16.14 -21.84 34.82
C ALA A 642 17.09 -20.70 35.27
N TYR A 643 18.28 -21.11 35.72
CA TYR A 643 19.39 -20.24 36.13
C TYR A 643 20.48 -20.23 35.07
N ALA A 644 21.17 -19.10 34.90
CA ALA A 644 22.38 -19.01 34.10
C ALA A 644 23.44 -18.12 34.77
N LEU A 645 24.70 -18.56 34.71
CA LEU A 645 25.82 -17.89 35.34
C LEU A 645 26.61 -17.08 34.31
N ILE A 646 26.67 -15.76 34.49
CA ILE A 646 27.44 -14.84 33.65
C ILE A 646 28.81 -14.63 34.29
N THR A 647 29.89 -14.83 33.53
CA THR A 647 31.27 -14.61 34.01
C THR A 647 32.20 -14.28 32.84
N SER A 648 33.44 -13.86 33.15
CA SER A 648 34.47 -13.64 32.14
C SER A 648 34.72 -14.90 31.32
N SER A 649 34.90 -14.74 30.00
CA SER A 649 35.20 -15.86 29.09
C SER A 649 36.41 -16.68 29.56
N SER A 650 37.41 -16.01 30.15
CA SER A 650 38.61 -16.65 30.71
C SER A 650 38.34 -17.54 31.93
N SER A 651 37.26 -17.30 32.66
CA SER A 651 36.87 -18.03 33.87
C SER A 651 35.72 -19.02 33.65
N SER A 652 35.04 -19.00 32.50
CA SER A 652 33.86 -19.84 32.27
C SER A 652 34.06 -21.34 32.53
N SER A 653 35.25 -21.88 32.18
CA SER A 653 35.56 -23.30 32.30
C SER A 653 35.70 -23.83 33.74
N ILE A 654 35.83 -22.96 34.74
CA ILE A 654 36.02 -23.38 36.14
C ILE A 654 34.70 -23.50 36.92
N PHE A 655 33.58 -23.06 36.34
CA PHE A 655 32.25 -23.17 36.95
C PHE A 655 31.54 -24.45 36.51
N ASN A 656 30.91 -25.14 37.48
CA ASN A 656 30.14 -26.35 37.25
C ASN A 656 28.62 -26.08 37.35
N SER A 657 28.12 -25.20 36.47
CA SER A 657 26.69 -24.88 36.36
C SER A 657 26.11 -25.39 35.05
N SER A 658 24.82 -25.71 35.03
CA SER A 658 24.10 -26.22 33.86
C SER A 658 24.14 -25.26 32.66
N ILE A 659 24.19 -23.95 32.92
CA ILE A 659 24.29 -22.91 31.89
C ILE A 659 25.30 -21.86 32.37
N VAL A 660 26.45 -21.78 31.69
CA VAL A 660 27.47 -20.75 31.89
C VAL A 660 27.56 -19.89 30.63
N LEU A 661 27.47 -18.57 30.81
CA LEU A 661 27.47 -17.56 29.76
C LEU A 661 28.84 -16.84 29.76
N PRO A 662 29.81 -17.28 28.94
CA PRO A 662 31.10 -16.61 28.81
C PRO A 662 30.95 -15.25 28.14
N VAL A 663 31.44 -14.18 28.79
CA VAL A 663 31.38 -12.81 28.27
C VAL A 663 32.81 -12.24 28.12
N THR A 664 33.14 -11.70 26.95
CA THR A 664 34.51 -11.20 26.65
C THR A 664 34.85 -9.93 27.44
N ASN A 665 33.90 -9.01 27.55
CA ASN A 665 34.02 -7.74 28.30
C ASN A 665 33.14 -7.77 29.55
N PHE A 666 33.32 -8.79 30.40
CA PHE A 666 32.56 -8.90 31.64
C PHE A 666 32.91 -7.74 32.60
N PRO A 667 31.92 -7.06 33.22
CA PRO A 667 32.19 -5.98 34.16
C PRO A 667 32.98 -6.43 35.38
N THR A 668 33.87 -5.58 35.88
CA THR A 668 34.61 -5.82 37.12
C THR A 668 33.74 -5.39 38.30
N LEU A 669 33.36 -6.33 39.16
CA LEU A 669 32.43 -6.09 40.26
C LEU A 669 33.14 -5.42 41.45
N ASN A 670 32.82 -4.16 41.77
CA ASN A 670 33.46 -3.49 42.91
C ASN A 670 33.06 -4.09 44.28
N ASN A 671 34.04 -4.46 45.12
CA ASN A 671 33.80 -5.11 46.43
C ASN A 671 32.99 -4.24 47.41
N SER A 672 33.15 -2.91 47.37
CA SER A 672 32.39 -1.98 48.24
C SER A 672 30.93 -1.82 47.83
N GLY A 673 30.58 -2.17 46.59
CA GLY A 673 29.28 -1.96 45.96
C GLY A 673 29.41 -1.42 44.54
N ASP A 674 28.46 -1.80 43.69
CA ASP A 674 28.40 -1.39 42.28
C ASP A 674 26.96 -1.35 41.75
N LEU A 675 26.75 -0.70 40.60
CA LEU A 675 25.53 -0.82 39.81
C LEU A 675 25.73 -1.90 38.76
N LEU A 676 24.79 -2.83 38.65
CA LEU A 676 24.68 -3.79 37.55
C LEU A 676 23.40 -3.56 36.78
N VAL A 677 23.46 -3.60 35.46
CA VAL A 677 22.29 -3.45 34.59
C VAL A 677 22.30 -4.54 33.53
N ILE A 678 21.19 -5.27 33.43
CA ILE A 678 20.92 -6.21 32.35
C ILE A 678 19.97 -5.55 31.35
N ARG A 679 20.36 -5.54 30.07
CA ARG A 679 19.53 -5.02 28.98
C ARG A 679 19.22 -6.12 27.96
N ASP A 680 18.02 -6.06 27.38
CA ASP A 680 17.69 -6.90 26.24
C ASP A 680 18.36 -6.44 24.94
N ALA A 681 18.11 -7.16 23.86
CA ALA A 681 18.61 -6.84 22.51
C ALA A 681 18.15 -5.49 21.95
N LEU A 682 17.08 -4.89 22.51
CA LEU A 682 16.57 -3.56 22.15
C LEU A 682 17.16 -2.45 23.02
N GLY A 683 17.99 -2.79 24.01
CA GLY A 683 18.57 -1.86 24.97
C GLY A 683 17.66 -1.54 26.17
N THR A 684 16.50 -2.20 26.27
CA THR A 684 15.55 -2.06 27.39
C THR A 684 16.17 -2.62 28.66
N VAL A 685 16.13 -1.88 29.77
CA VAL A 685 16.59 -2.39 31.07
C VAL A 685 15.62 -3.45 31.58
N ILE A 686 16.09 -4.69 31.68
CA ILE A 686 15.32 -5.84 32.18
C ILE A 686 15.44 -5.94 33.69
N ASP A 687 16.66 -5.88 34.22
CA ASP A 687 16.90 -5.77 35.66
C ASP A 687 18.10 -4.87 35.96
N SER A 688 18.13 -4.35 37.18
CA SER A 688 19.25 -3.53 37.65
C SER A 688 19.42 -3.68 39.16
N LEU A 689 20.66 -3.88 39.61
CA LEU A 689 20.98 -4.08 41.01
C LEU A 689 22.07 -3.10 41.44
N HIS A 690 21.82 -2.32 42.50
CA HIS A 690 22.85 -1.50 43.12
C HIS A 690 23.22 -2.10 44.48
N TYR A 691 24.21 -2.99 44.51
CA TYR A 691 24.58 -3.72 45.72
C TYR A 691 25.62 -2.95 46.55
N SER A 692 25.76 -3.32 47.82
CA SER A 692 26.76 -2.76 48.74
C SER A 692 27.30 -3.83 49.68
N ALA A 693 28.56 -3.70 50.10
CA ALA A 693 29.17 -4.56 51.12
C ALA A 693 28.37 -4.61 52.45
N SER A 694 27.56 -3.59 52.75
CA SER A 694 26.68 -3.59 53.93
C SER A 694 25.59 -4.67 53.88
N TRP A 695 25.25 -5.19 52.69
CA TRP A 695 24.17 -6.15 52.49
C TRP A 695 24.52 -7.57 52.94
N TYR A 696 25.81 -7.86 53.15
CA TYR A 696 26.22 -9.16 53.70
C TYR A 696 25.67 -9.36 55.12
N GLY A 697 25.44 -8.28 55.88
CA GLY A 697 24.91 -8.35 57.25
C GLY A 697 25.85 -9.04 58.26
N ASP A 698 27.06 -9.40 57.82
CA ASP A 698 28.08 -10.14 58.54
C ASP A 698 29.47 -9.58 58.16
N PRO A 699 30.22 -9.01 59.13
CA PRO A 699 31.53 -8.39 58.86
C PRO A 699 32.61 -9.35 58.36
N ASP A 700 32.50 -10.66 58.66
CA ASP A 700 33.48 -11.65 58.22
C ASP A 700 33.18 -12.07 56.78
N LYS A 701 31.89 -12.24 56.44
CA LYS A 701 31.49 -12.55 55.05
C LYS A 701 31.69 -11.39 54.09
N ALA A 702 31.62 -10.16 54.58
CA ALA A 702 31.91 -8.97 53.79
C ALA A 702 33.39 -8.83 53.40
N GLN A 703 34.30 -9.66 53.94
CA GLN A 703 35.72 -9.69 53.59
C GLN A 703 36.04 -10.64 52.42
N GLY A 704 35.02 -11.24 51.79
CA GLY A 704 35.12 -12.01 50.56
C GLY A 704 34.96 -13.52 50.70
N GLY A 705 34.84 -14.20 49.55
CA GLY A 705 34.55 -15.64 49.43
C GLY A 705 33.08 -16.02 49.55
N TRP A 706 32.18 -15.07 49.77
CA TRP A 706 30.74 -15.27 49.92
C TRP A 706 29.96 -14.49 48.87
N SER A 707 28.92 -15.09 48.30
CA SER A 707 28.00 -14.42 47.39
C SER A 707 26.89 -13.69 48.14
N LEU A 708 26.35 -12.65 47.51
CA LEU A 708 25.05 -12.06 47.86
C LEU A 708 23.96 -12.80 47.11
N GLU A 709 22.97 -13.29 47.84
CA GLU A 709 21.84 -14.06 47.32
C GLU A 709 20.52 -13.33 47.57
N ARG A 710 19.61 -13.39 46.59
CA ARG A 710 18.25 -12.87 46.70
C ARG A 710 17.39 -13.77 47.60
N THR A 711 16.73 -13.21 48.60
CA THR A 711 15.88 -13.96 49.56
C THR A 711 14.49 -14.27 49.02
N GLN A 712 14.01 -13.47 48.07
CA GLN A 712 12.71 -13.64 47.42
C GLN A 712 12.85 -13.46 45.91
N PRO A 713 13.15 -14.53 45.16
CA PRO A 713 13.23 -14.50 43.71
C PRO A 713 11.94 -14.03 43.06
N ASP A 714 10.79 -14.22 43.72
CA ASP A 714 9.48 -13.77 43.24
C ASP A 714 9.17 -12.29 43.50
N SER A 715 9.96 -11.58 44.31
CA SER A 715 9.78 -10.13 44.52
C SER A 715 10.36 -9.35 43.35
N ILE A 716 9.68 -8.30 42.88
CA ILE A 716 10.21 -7.35 41.86
C ILE A 716 11.15 -6.29 42.44
N SER A 717 11.31 -6.26 43.77
CA SER A 717 12.11 -5.24 44.45
C SER A 717 13.59 -5.62 44.49
N THR A 718 14.46 -4.64 44.24
CA THR A 718 15.92 -4.76 44.32
C THR A 718 16.46 -4.14 45.61
N ALA A 719 15.59 -3.85 46.59
CA ALA A 719 15.98 -3.25 47.85
C ALA A 719 16.86 -4.22 48.68
N SER A 720 17.79 -3.65 49.45
CA SER A 720 18.75 -4.39 50.28
C SER A 720 18.12 -5.45 51.19
N ARG A 721 16.91 -5.20 51.70
CA ARG A 721 16.15 -6.14 52.57
C ARG A 721 15.77 -7.48 51.90
N PHE A 722 15.91 -7.59 50.58
CA PHE A 722 15.66 -8.82 49.82
C PHE A 722 16.95 -9.52 49.40
N TRP A 723 18.09 -9.13 49.98
CA TRP A 723 19.40 -9.70 49.72
C TRP A 723 20.09 -10.02 51.05
N SER A 724 20.89 -11.08 51.06
CA SER A 724 21.67 -11.49 52.23
C SER A 724 22.91 -12.25 51.77
N ALA A 725 23.94 -12.32 52.61
CA ALA A 725 25.07 -13.21 52.39
C ALA A 725 24.58 -14.67 52.32
N SER A 726 25.15 -15.46 51.43
CA SER A 726 24.88 -16.90 51.35
C SER A 726 25.06 -17.59 52.71
N MET A 727 24.17 -18.52 53.03
CA MET A 727 24.28 -19.46 54.14
C MET A 727 24.85 -20.82 53.72
N ASN A 728 25.15 -21.01 52.44
CA ASN A 728 25.76 -22.25 51.95
C ASN A 728 27.20 -22.38 52.43
N ALA A 729 27.60 -23.57 52.90
CA ALA A 729 28.95 -23.83 53.37
C ALA A 729 30.05 -23.62 52.31
N SER A 730 29.68 -23.62 51.02
CA SER A 730 30.61 -23.40 49.90
C SER A 730 30.85 -21.91 49.60
N GLY A 731 30.10 -21.00 50.23
CA GLY A 731 30.16 -19.56 49.98
C GLY A 731 29.07 -19.02 49.04
N GLY A 732 28.34 -19.88 48.32
CA GLY A 732 27.23 -19.50 47.43
C GLY A 732 26.52 -20.70 46.82
N THR A 733 25.55 -20.45 45.93
CA THR A 733 24.68 -21.45 45.30
C THR A 733 24.56 -21.33 43.77
N PRO A 734 25.66 -21.14 43.01
CA PRO A 734 25.58 -20.96 41.56
C PRO A 734 24.96 -22.17 40.87
N GLY A 735 23.96 -21.90 40.03
CA GLY A 735 23.14 -22.84 39.29
C GLY A 735 22.06 -23.53 40.12
N GLN A 736 21.85 -23.14 41.37
CA GLN A 736 20.94 -23.78 42.33
C GLN A 736 20.03 -22.74 43.03
N PRO A 737 18.94 -23.18 43.69
CA PRO A 737 18.13 -22.27 44.50
C PRO A 737 18.93 -21.66 45.66
N ASN A 738 18.78 -20.35 45.86
CA ASN A 738 19.46 -19.58 46.92
C ASN A 738 19.28 -20.21 48.32
N SER A 739 20.31 -20.14 49.14
CA SER A 739 20.30 -20.67 50.51
C SER A 739 19.51 -19.81 51.50
N VAL A 740 19.19 -18.56 51.13
CA VAL A 740 18.49 -17.57 51.97
C VAL A 740 17.01 -17.39 51.62
N LEU A 741 16.41 -18.31 50.86
CA LEU A 741 15.01 -18.24 50.42
C LEU A 741 14.02 -18.06 51.59
N GLY A 742 13.10 -17.09 51.47
CA GLY A 742 12.02 -16.85 52.42
C GLY A 742 12.42 -16.06 53.67
N GLN A 743 13.66 -15.61 53.79
CA GLN A 743 14.09 -14.77 54.90
C GLN A 743 13.80 -13.29 54.60
N SER A 744 12.92 -12.65 55.38
CA SER A 744 12.77 -11.18 55.41
C SER A 744 13.49 -10.61 56.62
N SER A 745 14.17 -9.47 56.44
CA SER A 745 14.78 -8.73 57.56
C SER A 745 13.79 -7.81 58.29
N ASP A 746 12.54 -7.74 57.81
CA ASP A 746 11.48 -6.86 58.34
C ASP A 746 10.61 -7.58 59.38
N ARG A 747 10.50 -6.99 60.57
CA ARG A 747 9.81 -7.56 61.75
C ARG A 747 8.75 -6.61 62.33
N THR A 748 8.42 -5.51 61.66
CA THR A 748 7.47 -4.51 62.17
C THR A 748 6.10 -4.68 61.52
N PRO A 749 5.00 -4.83 62.27
CA PRO A 749 3.67 -4.92 61.70
C PRO A 749 3.12 -3.55 61.27
N PRO A 750 2.20 -3.53 60.29
CA PRO A 750 1.58 -2.29 59.83
C PRO A 750 0.71 -1.65 60.93
N ILE A 751 0.68 -0.32 60.95
CA ILE A 751 -0.08 0.48 61.90
C ILE A 751 -1.24 1.17 61.18
N LEU A 752 -2.45 1.10 61.74
CA LEU A 752 -3.59 1.89 61.26
C LEU A 752 -3.36 3.37 61.56
N VAL A 753 -3.24 4.19 60.51
CA VAL A 753 -2.99 5.64 60.59
C VAL A 753 -4.30 6.39 60.72
N SER A 754 -5.31 6.04 59.92
CA SER A 754 -6.63 6.68 59.96
C SER A 754 -7.73 5.74 59.41
N ALA A 755 -8.98 6.01 59.79
CA ALA A 755 -10.16 5.44 59.16
C ALA A 755 -11.26 6.51 59.09
N GLN A 756 -11.72 6.84 57.89
CA GLN A 756 -12.67 7.94 57.62
C GLN A 756 -13.90 7.43 56.87
N VAL A 757 -15.07 7.97 57.18
CA VAL A 757 -16.32 7.69 56.45
C VAL A 757 -16.34 8.55 55.20
N GLU A 758 -16.46 7.94 54.02
CA GLU A 758 -16.53 8.64 52.74
C GLU A 758 -18.00 8.91 52.36
N ASP A 759 -18.88 7.94 52.56
CA ASP A 759 -20.33 8.09 52.40
C ASP A 759 -21.08 7.11 53.32
N SER A 760 -22.41 7.00 53.17
CA SER A 760 -23.23 6.11 54.01
C SER A 760 -22.81 4.63 53.97
N LYS A 761 -22.07 4.16 52.98
CA LYS A 761 -21.68 2.75 52.81
C LYS A 761 -20.18 2.52 52.70
N HIS A 762 -19.37 3.56 52.53
CA HIS A 762 -17.93 3.41 52.30
C HIS A 762 -17.10 4.10 53.37
N LEU A 763 -16.05 3.41 53.81
CA LEU A 763 -15.00 3.97 54.66
C LEU A 763 -13.63 3.76 54.01
N ILE A 764 -12.68 4.63 54.31
CA ILE A 764 -11.30 4.55 53.85
C ILE A 764 -10.38 4.39 55.05
N ALA A 765 -9.65 3.27 55.11
CA ALA A 765 -8.61 3.00 56.10
C ALA A 765 -7.22 3.15 55.49
N SER A 766 -6.33 3.89 56.16
CA SER A 766 -4.94 4.13 55.72
C SER A 766 -3.95 3.53 56.72
N PHE A 767 -2.85 2.96 56.22
CA PHE A 767 -1.83 2.26 57.00
C PHE A 767 -0.43 2.88 56.84
N SER A 768 0.45 2.61 57.82
CA SER A 768 1.83 3.12 57.86
C SER A 768 2.73 2.56 56.75
N GLU A 769 2.32 1.45 56.13
CA GLU A 769 3.04 0.75 55.08
C GLU A 769 2.07 -0.09 54.24
N ALA A 770 2.61 -0.81 53.24
CA ALA A 770 1.81 -1.61 52.34
C ALA A 770 1.22 -2.84 53.03
N VAL A 771 -0.09 -3.06 52.89
CA VAL A 771 -0.84 -4.13 53.58
C VAL A 771 -1.51 -5.09 52.61
N SER A 772 -1.74 -6.31 53.09
CA SER A 772 -2.59 -7.34 52.49
C SER A 772 -3.83 -7.56 53.35
N SER A 773 -4.97 -7.84 52.71
CA SER A 773 -6.28 -7.99 53.37
C SER A 773 -6.72 -9.44 53.59
N GLY A 774 -5.88 -10.44 53.26
CA GLY A 774 -6.26 -11.86 53.25
C GLY A 774 -6.78 -12.39 54.59
N ASP A 775 -6.14 -11.99 55.70
CA ASP A 775 -6.55 -12.33 57.07
C ASP A 775 -7.19 -11.15 57.83
N ALA A 776 -7.48 -10.06 57.11
CA ALA A 776 -8.03 -8.86 57.71
C ALA A 776 -9.44 -9.09 58.24
N ARG A 777 -9.70 -8.56 59.44
CA ARG A 777 -11.02 -8.59 60.07
C ARG A 777 -11.43 -7.17 60.42
N VAL A 778 -12.56 -6.76 59.84
CA VAL A 778 -13.19 -5.47 60.09
C VAL A 778 -14.61 -5.70 60.57
N GLN A 779 -15.03 -4.99 61.61
CA GLN A 779 -16.38 -5.10 62.17
C GLN A 779 -16.85 -3.76 62.73
N LEU A 780 -18.14 -3.47 62.58
CA LEU A 780 -18.80 -2.40 63.34
C LEU A 780 -19.45 -2.96 64.61
N GLY A 781 -19.40 -2.20 65.71
CA GLY A 781 -20.05 -2.55 66.97
C GLY A 781 -21.56 -2.73 66.85
N ASP A 782 -22.18 -2.09 65.85
CA ASP A 782 -23.53 -2.40 65.42
C ASP A 782 -23.53 -3.62 64.49
N THR A 783 -23.75 -4.79 65.08
CA THR A 783 -23.74 -6.09 64.39
C THR A 783 -24.79 -6.25 63.28
N THR A 784 -25.70 -5.28 63.12
CA THR A 784 -26.69 -5.28 62.02
C THR A 784 -26.13 -4.73 60.71
N ILE A 785 -24.98 -4.04 60.75
CA ILE A 785 -24.25 -3.56 59.57
C ILE A 785 -22.99 -4.40 59.42
N LEU A 786 -22.97 -5.27 58.41
CA LEU A 786 -21.84 -6.15 58.11
C LEU A 786 -20.87 -5.47 57.13
N ILE A 787 -19.64 -5.98 57.10
CA ILE A 787 -18.68 -5.63 56.05
C ILE A 787 -18.99 -6.52 54.84
N ASP A 788 -19.32 -5.90 53.72
CA ASP A 788 -19.60 -6.57 52.45
C ASP A 788 -18.28 -6.97 51.76
N SER A 789 -17.34 -6.02 51.65
CA SER A 789 -16.02 -6.29 51.06
C SER A 789 -14.94 -5.31 51.52
N LEU A 790 -13.69 -5.74 51.34
CA LEU A 790 -12.48 -4.94 51.56
C LEU A 790 -11.74 -4.83 50.22
N LEU A 791 -11.52 -3.61 49.74
CA LEU A 791 -10.86 -3.34 48.47
C LEU A 791 -9.58 -2.54 48.72
N LEU A 792 -8.43 -3.09 48.32
CA LEU A 792 -7.17 -2.34 48.34
C LEU A 792 -7.15 -1.37 47.16
N GLU A 793 -7.22 -0.07 47.43
CA GLU A 793 -7.19 0.97 46.39
C GLU A 793 -5.77 1.44 46.08
N ALA A 794 -4.91 1.36 47.07
CA ALA A 794 -3.47 1.59 46.96
C ALA A 794 -2.76 0.64 47.94
N PRO A 795 -1.43 0.45 47.82
CA PRO A 795 -0.70 -0.50 48.66
C PRO A 795 -0.96 -0.33 50.17
N ASN A 796 -1.19 0.89 50.64
CA ASN A 796 -1.43 1.23 52.05
C ASN A 796 -2.84 1.81 52.32
N ILE A 797 -3.78 1.70 51.39
CA ILE A 797 -5.14 2.25 51.52
C ILE A 797 -6.16 1.16 51.19
N CYS A 798 -7.08 0.91 52.13
CA CYS A 798 -8.16 -0.04 51.96
C CYS A 798 -9.52 0.67 52.08
N ARG A 799 -10.36 0.52 51.05
CA ARG A 799 -11.78 0.85 51.11
C ARG A 799 -12.55 -0.29 51.76
N ILE A 800 -13.38 0.05 52.73
CA ILE A 800 -14.27 -0.85 53.46
C ILE A 800 -15.69 -0.57 52.98
N ILE A 801 -16.36 -1.59 52.44
CA ILE A 801 -17.72 -1.49 51.90
C ILE A 801 -18.70 -2.15 52.87
N LEU A 802 -19.76 -1.45 53.24
CA LEU A 802 -20.78 -1.90 54.19
C LEU A 802 -21.98 -2.52 53.48
N SER A 803 -22.55 -3.58 54.07
CA SER A 803 -23.74 -4.26 53.55
C SER A 803 -24.98 -3.36 53.56
N SER A 804 -25.05 -2.43 54.52
CA SER A 804 -26.17 -1.52 54.75
C SER A 804 -25.66 -0.12 55.11
N PRO A 805 -26.42 0.94 54.79
CA PRO A 805 -25.97 2.30 55.02
C PRO A 805 -25.93 2.66 56.52
N LEU A 806 -24.91 3.43 56.91
CA LEU A 806 -24.80 4.11 58.18
C LEU A 806 -25.97 5.10 58.35
N SER A 807 -26.46 5.22 59.57
CA SER A 807 -27.54 6.14 59.93
C SER A 807 -26.98 7.54 60.15
N ASN A 808 -27.65 8.54 59.57
CA ASN A 808 -27.29 9.95 59.71
C ASN A 808 -27.23 10.37 61.19
N GLY A 809 -26.10 10.96 61.60
CA GLY A 809 -25.87 11.48 62.95
C GLY A 809 -25.64 10.43 64.05
N LYS A 810 -25.47 9.15 63.69
CA LYS A 810 -25.17 8.06 64.64
C LYS A 810 -23.66 7.77 64.66
N GLU A 811 -23.13 7.57 65.86
CA GLU A 811 -21.77 7.08 66.08
C GLU A 811 -21.70 5.55 66.05
N TYR A 812 -20.63 5.01 65.48
CA TYR A 812 -20.35 3.60 65.39
C TYR A 812 -18.93 3.31 65.87
N GLU A 813 -18.75 2.20 66.59
CA GLU A 813 -17.43 1.68 66.93
C GLU A 813 -16.92 0.79 65.78
N LEU A 814 -15.75 1.09 65.24
CA LEU A 814 -15.10 0.33 64.17
C LEU A 814 -13.88 -0.42 64.73
N GLN A 815 -13.87 -1.73 64.53
CA GLN A 815 -12.83 -2.65 64.96
C GLN A 815 -12.07 -3.19 63.73
N ILE A 816 -10.76 -3.02 63.67
CA ILE A 816 -9.88 -3.43 62.55
C ILE A 816 -8.70 -4.24 63.08
N SER A 817 -8.43 -5.41 62.49
CA SER A 817 -7.28 -6.27 62.82
C SER A 817 -6.83 -7.12 61.63
N GLY A 818 -5.67 -7.78 61.71
CA GLY A 818 -5.30 -8.87 60.80
C GLY A 818 -4.77 -8.45 59.42
N PHE A 819 -4.73 -7.16 59.10
CA PHE A 819 -3.96 -6.68 57.95
C PHE A 819 -2.47 -6.95 58.18
N ALA A 820 -1.79 -7.53 57.20
CA ALA A 820 -0.37 -7.90 57.29
C ALA A 820 0.46 -7.28 56.19
N ASP A 821 1.71 -6.96 56.48
CA ASP A 821 2.68 -6.54 55.47
C ASP A 821 3.10 -7.72 54.55
N HIS A 822 4.00 -7.44 53.60
CA HIS A 822 4.53 -8.49 52.70
C HIS A 822 5.56 -9.41 53.37
N ALA A 823 6.04 -9.04 54.56
CA ALA A 823 6.91 -9.86 55.40
C ALA A 823 6.11 -10.81 56.32
N GLY A 824 4.78 -10.71 56.33
CA GLY A 824 3.87 -11.53 57.13
C GLY A 824 3.65 -11.00 58.55
N ASN A 825 4.11 -9.79 58.88
CA ASN A 825 3.85 -9.17 60.17
C ASN A 825 2.41 -8.63 60.18
N ALA A 826 1.55 -9.20 61.03
CA ALA A 826 0.13 -8.81 61.12
C ALA A 826 -0.12 -7.75 62.19
N MET A 827 -0.96 -6.75 61.88
CA MET A 827 -1.41 -5.76 62.86
C MET A 827 -2.32 -6.40 63.92
N THR A 828 -2.24 -5.87 65.14
CA THR A 828 -3.15 -6.22 66.23
C THR A 828 -4.44 -5.39 66.18
N LEU A 829 -5.47 -5.83 66.91
CA LEU A 829 -6.78 -5.17 66.94
C LEU A 829 -6.71 -3.69 67.34
N LYS A 830 -7.33 -2.83 66.54
CA LYS A 830 -7.55 -1.41 66.79
C LYS A 830 -9.04 -1.11 66.75
N THR A 831 -9.47 -0.26 67.68
CA THR A 831 -10.85 0.19 67.82
C THR A 831 -10.89 1.71 67.75
N LEU A 832 -11.80 2.29 66.95
CA LEU A 832 -12.02 3.73 66.83
C LEU A 832 -13.50 4.05 66.64
N THR A 833 -13.92 5.29 66.94
CA THR A 833 -15.30 5.75 66.72
C THR A 833 -15.40 6.51 65.40
N ILE A 834 -16.44 6.24 64.63
CA ILE A 834 -16.77 6.93 63.37
C ILE A 834 -18.21 7.45 63.42
N SER A 835 -18.54 8.47 62.62
CA SER A 835 -19.90 8.97 62.45
C SER A 835 -20.17 9.34 60.99
N TYR A 836 -21.43 9.18 60.55
CA TYR A 836 -21.87 9.54 59.20
C TYR A 836 -22.91 10.65 59.25
N PHE A 837 -22.77 11.64 58.38
CA PHE A 837 -23.78 12.67 58.15
C PHE A 837 -24.20 12.71 56.69
N SER A 838 -25.51 12.68 56.43
CA SER A 838 -26.04 12.71 55.06
C SER A 838 -25.92 14.11 54.47
N PRO A 839 -25.30 14.28 53.30
CA PRO A 839 -25.33 15.55 52.59
C PRO A 839 -26.77 15.88 52.18
N GLN A 840 -27.19 17.13 52.35
CA GLN A 840 -28.50 17.66 51.91
C GLN A 840 -28.26 18.81 50.93
N PRO A 841 -29.13 19.01 49.92
CA PRO A 841 -28.96 20.08 48.94
C PRO A 841 -29.02 21.45 49.63
N TYR A 842 -27.95 22.23 49.49
CA TYR A 842 -27.83 23.55 50.10
C TYR A 842 -28.75 24.56 49.41
N SER A 843 -29.57 25.29 50.17
CA SER A 843 -30.31 26.45 49.64
C SER A 843 -29.41 27.68 49.64
N SER A 844 -29.55 28.58 48.66
CA SER A 844 -28.76 29.82 48.60
C SER A 844 -28.82 30.59 49.93
N GLN A 845 -27.66 31.03 50.43
CA GLN A 845 -27.46 31.81 51.67
C GLN A 845 -27.44 31.03 53.01
N GLN A 846 -27.18 29.72 53.03
CA GLN A 846 -26.96 28.99 54.30
C GLN A 846 -25.60 29.29 54.94
N VAL A 847 -24.56 29.35 54.12
CA VAL A 847 -23.24 29.89 54.49
C VAL A 847 -23.05 31.18 53.71
N VAL A 848 -22.59 32.22 54.39
CA VAL A 848 -22.39 33.55 53.81
C VAL A 848 -20.97 34.03 54.06
N VAL A 849 -20.43 34.83 53.14
CA VAL A 849 -19.24 35.64 53.40
C VAL A 849 -19.63 36.71 54.42
N ASN A 850 -19.08 36.60 55.63
CA ASN A 850 -19.37 37.49 56.74
C ASN A 850 -18.43 38.69 56.78
N GLU A 851 -17.14 38.47 56.52
CA GLU A 851 -16.11 39.50 56.59
C GLU A 851 -15.03 39.29 55.51
N ILE A 852 -14.43 40.38 55.03
CA ILE A 852 -13.34 40.38 54.05
C ILE A 852 -12.27 41.37 54.52
N PHE A 853 -11.01 40.92 54.54
CA PHE A 853 -9.84 41.74 54.80
C PHE A 853 -8.91 41.68 53.60
N ALA A 854 -9.09 42.62 52.66
CA ALA A 854 -8.39 42.62 51.37
C ALA A 854 -7.09 43.46 51.36
N ASP A 855 -6.99 44.50 52.20
CA ASP A 855 -5.80 45.37 52.24
C ASP A 855 -5.14 45.29 53.63
N PRO A 856 -4.18 44.38 53.84
CA PRO A 856 -3.55 44.18 55.14
C PRO A 856 -2.47 45.23 55.49
N GLU A 857 -2.14 46.16 54.59
CA GLU A 857 -1.07 47.15 54.80
C GLU A 857 -1.57 48.61 54.83
N PRO A 858 -1.08 49.46 55.75
CA PRO A 858 -0.17 49.15 56.85
C PRO A 858 -0.85 48.34 57.96
N GLN A 859 -0.11 47.43 58.58
CA GLN A 859 -0.65 46.51 59.58
C GLN A 859 -1.20 47.25 60.82
N VAL A 860 -2.48 47.03 61.16
CA VAL A 860 -3.12 47.56 62.38
C VAL A 860 -3.85 46.44 63.12
N GLY A 861 -3.24 45.92 64.20
CA GLY A 861 -3.91 45.03 65.17
C GLY A 861 -4.20 43.59 64.74
N LEU A 862 -4.29 43.31 63.43
CA LEU A 862 -4.43 41.97 62.85
C LEU A 862 -3.15 41.57 62.07
N PRO A 863 -2.93 40.28 61.77
CA PRO A 863 -1.81 39.85 60.91
C PRO A 863 -1.89 40.51 59.53
N ALA A 864 -0.74 40.83 58.93
CA ALA A 864 -0.66 41.44 57.60
C ALA A 864 -0.91 40.40 56.49
N VAL A 865 -2.11 39.82 56.47
CA VAL A 865 -2.52 38.78 55.52
C VAL A 865 -3.98 38.98 55.13
N GLU A 866 -4.30 38.75 53.85
CA GLU A 866 -5.67 38.73 53.38
C GLU A 866 -6.47 37.58 54.02
N TYR A 867 -7.77 37.81 54.26
CA TYR A 867 -8.68 36.73 54.64
C TYR A 867 -10.14 36.99 54.26
N ILE A 868 -10.90 35.89 54.21
CA ILE A 868 -12.35 35.89 54.09
C ILE A 868 -12.94 35.07 55.24
N GLU A 869 -13.87 35.63 55.99
CA GLU A 869 -14.61 34.91 57.03
C GLU A 869 -15.95 34.41 56.47
N LEU A 870 -16.26 33.14 56.71
CA LEU A 870 -17.56 32.54 56.43
C LEU A 870 -18.37 32.35 57.71
N PHE A 871 -19.68 32.53 57.61
CA PHE A 871 -20.63 32.30 58.70
C PHE A 871 -21.73 31.34 58.27
N ASN A 872 -21.95 30.28 59.06
CA ASN A 872 -23.10 29.40 58.88
C ASN A 872 -24.32 29.96 59.61
N ARG A 873 -25.21 30.61 58.85
CA ARG A 873 -26.47 31.16 59.35
C ARG A 873 -27.64 30.16 59.34
N SER A 874 -27.39 28.92 58.92
CA SER A 874 -28.41 27.87 58.91
C SER A 874 -28.53 27.21 60.28
N ASN A 875 -29.60 26.42 60.47
CA ASN A 875 -29.78 25.57 61.65
C ASN A 875 -29.18 24.16 61.46
N GLN A 876 -28.34 23.95 60.44
CA GLN A 876 -27.71 22.68 60.11
C GLN A 876 -26.18 22.80 60.06
N THR A 877 -25.46 21.73 60.41
CA THR A 877 -24.01 21.66 60.19
C THR A 877 -23.74 21.52 58.69
N VAL A 878 -22.81 22.33 58.17
CA VAL A 878 -22.44 22.37 56.75
C VAL A 878 -21.02 21.87 56.59
N ASP A 879 -20.82 20.84 55.77
CA ASP A 879 -19.48 20.46 55.32
C ASP A 879 -19.07 21.32 54.12
N LEU A 880 -17.89 21.94 54.22
CA LEU A 880 -17.30 22.78 53.17
C LEU A 880 -16.44 21.99 52.17
N ALA A 881 -16.35 20.66 52.32
CA ALA A 881 -15.63 19.80 51.38
C ALA A 881 -16.02 20.09 49.93
N HIS A 882 -15.01 20.32 49.08
CA HIS A 882 -15.15 20.56 47.64
C HIS A 882 -15.86 21.85 47.23
N TRP A 883 -16.26 22.70 48.19
CA TRP A 883 -16.74 24.04 47.87
C TRP A 883 -15.62 24.84 47.19
N THR A 884 -15.98 25.74 46.29
CA THR A 884 -15.02 26.58 45.57
C THR A 884 -15.16 28.05 45.95
N LEU A 885 -14.05 28.65 46.35
CA LEU A 885 -13.89 30.08 46.57
C LEU A 885 -13.22 30.70 45.34
N SER A 886 -13.76 31.79 44.79
CA SER A 886 -13.21 32.47 43.62
C SER A 886 -13.33 33.99 43.73
N ASP A 887 -12.36 34.72 43.17
CA ASP A 887 -12.39 36.19 42.97
C ASP A 887 -12.88 36.61 41.56
N GLY A 888 -13.25 35.63 40.73
CA GLY A 888 -13.62 35.81 39.32
C GLY A 888 -12.48 35.57 38.31
N SER A 889 -11.23 35.59 38.75
CA SER A 889 -10.02 35.34 37.95
C SER A 889 -9.28 34.06 38.34
N SER A 890 -9.32 33.72 39.63
CA SER A 890 -8.71 32.55 40.24
C SER A 890 -9.71 31.84 41.15
N HIS A 891 -9.45 30.58 41.47
CA HIS A 891 -10.29 29.82 42.39
C HIS A 891 -9.48 28.83 43.23
N ALA A 892 -9.99 28.55 44.42
CA ALA A 892 -9.46 27.56 45.36
C ALA A 892 -10.57 26.60 45.79
N ILE A 893 -10.21 25.34 46.01
CA ILE A 893 -11.11 24.33 46.56
C ILE A 893 -10.91 24.29 48.08
N LEU A 894 -12.01 24.32 48.83
CA LEU A 894 -11.99 24.27 50.28
C LEU A 894 -11.81 22.83 50.78
N PRO A 895 -11.03 22.62 51.86
CA PRO A 895 -10.88 21.32 52.49
C PRO A 895 -12.17 20.89 53.20
N ALA A 896 -12.31 19.59 53.45
CA ALA A 896 -13.43 19.03 54.21
C ALA A 896 -13.38 19.53 55.66
N VAL A 897 -14.36 20.37 56.02
CA VAL A 897 -14.49 20.97 57.34
C VAL A 897 -15.96 21.18 57.65
N SER A 898 -16.41 20.63 58.77
CA SER A 898 -17.78 20.82 59.26
C SER A 898 -17.91 22.15 60.01
N LEU A 899 -18.74 23.04 59.49
CA LEU A 899 -19.12 24.31 60.10
C LEU A 899 -20.50 24.18 60.76
N ASN A 900 -20.54 24.16 62.09
CA ASN A 900 -21.78 24.00 62.86
C ASN A 900 -22.70 25.25 62.76
N PRO A 901 -24.02 25.11 63.06
CA PRO A 901 -24.96 26.23 63.09
C PRO A 901 -24.45 27.39 63.98
N GLY A 902 -24.46 28.61 63.45
CA GLY A 902 -24.05 29.80 64.19
C GLY A 902 -22.54 29.94 64.41
N MET A 903 -21.72 29.11 63.76
CA MET A 903 -20.26 29.20 63.85
C MET A 903 -19.66 29.94 62.65
N TYR A 904 -18.49 30.52 62.88
CA TYR A 904 -17.67 31.23 61.90
C TYR A 904 -16.40 30.43 61.57
N VAL A 905 -15.80 30.71 60.42
CA VAL A 905 -14.48 30.17 60.01
C VAL A 905 -13.76 31.18 59.13
N ILE A 906 -12.45 31.36 59.35
CA ILE A 906 -11.60 32.25 58.55
C ILE A 906 -10.87 31.43 57.48
N LEU A 907 -10.87 31.90 56.24
CA LEU A 907 -10.11 31.37 55.11
C LEU A 907 -8.94 32.32 54.81
N SER A 908 -7.71 31.81 54.76
CA SER A 908 -6.50 32.62 54.55
C SER A 908 -5.45 31.88 53.72
N PRO A 909 -4.57 32.56 52.95
CA PRO A 909 -3.51 31.91 52.17
C PRO A 909 -2.40 31.29 53.03
N VAL A 910 -2.22 31.74 54.28
CA VAL A 910 -1.17 31.26 55.18
C VAL A 910 -1.69 31.07 56.60
N SER A 911 -1.00 30.24 57.38
CA SER A 911 -1.29 30.11 58.81
C SER A 911 -0.84 31.37 59.55
N SER A 912 -1.77 32.13 60.10
CA SER A 912 -1.48 33.28 60.97
C SER A 912 -2.25 33.20 62.28
N SER A 913 -1.63 33.63 63.37
CA SER A 913 -2.26 33.68 64.69
C SER A 913 -3.17 34.91 64.78
N PHE A 914 -4.47 34.73 64.54
CA PHE A 914 -5.46 35.76 64.80
C PHE A 914 -5.70 35.85 66.33
N PRO A 915 -5.60 37.04 66.95
CA PRO A 915 -5.46 37.18 68.40
C PRO A 915 -6.65 36.68 69.23
N THR A 916 -7.86 36.63 68.65
CA THR A 916 -9.06 35.93 69.15
C THR A 916 -10.06 35.85 68.00
N GLY A 917 -10.50 34.66 67.59
CA GLY A 917 -11.42 34.49 66.47
C GLY A 917 -11.78 33.04 66.20
N PRO A 918 -12.64 32.78 65.19
CA PRO A 918 -12.99 31.42 64.77
C PRO A 918 -11.79 30.64 64.22
N SER A 919 -11.99 29.34 64.00
CA SER A 919 -10.98 28.47 63.38
C SER A 919 -10.49 29.03 62.04
N VAL A 920 -9.16 28.98 61.81
CA VAL A 920 -8.53 29.46 60.59
C VAL A 920 -8.19 28.27 59.70
N LEU A 921 -8.65 28.30 58.46
CA LEU A 921 -8.33 27.34 57.42
C LEU A 921 -7.36 27.97 56.43
N VAL A 922 -6.21 27.34 56.30
CA VAL A 922 -5.23 27.71 55.28
C VAL A 922 -5.67 27.10 53.95
N ILE A 923 -5.88 27.94 52.95
CA ILE A 923 -6.42 27.54 51.65
C ILE A 923 -5.32 27.62 50.59
N PRO A 924 -4.82 26.47 50.10
CA PRO A 924 -3.88 26.45 48.98
C PRO A 924 -4.52 27.06 47.72
N GLY A 925 -3.83 28.02 47.09
CA GLY A 925 -4.34 28.73 45.92
C GLY A 925 -5.41 29.77 46.24
N PHE A 926 -5.50 30.24 47.49
CA PHE A 926 -6.40 31.31 47.89
C PHE A 926 -6.34 32.50 46.91
N PRO A 927 -7.49 33.00 46.42
CA PRO A 927 -7.53 34.12 45.49
C PRO A 927 -6.93 35.39 46.09
N THR A 928 -6.05 36.08 45.35
CA THR A 928 -5.44 37.34 45.81
C THR A 928 -6.46 38.46 45.70
N LEU A 929 -6.81 39.08 46.83
CA LEU A 929 -7.85 40.09 46.88
C LEU A 929 -7.30 41.45 46.43
N ASN A 930 -7.86 42.01 45.37
CA ASN A 930 -7.46 43.29 44.81
C ASN A 930 -8.09 44.45 45.59
N ASN A 931 -7.25 45.32 46.15
CA ASN A 931 -7.67 46.51 46.91
C ASN A 931 -8.64 47.47 46.16
N PRO A 932 -8.60 47.62 44.82
CA PRO A 932 -9.59 48.42 44.09
C PRO A 932 -10.99 47.79 44.02
N GLY A 933 -11.13 46.50 44.30
CA GLY A 933 -12.39 45.75 44.33
C GLY A 933 -12.33 44.41 43.56
N ASP A 934 -13.03 43.41 44.08
CA ASP A 934 -13.16 42.05 43.50
C ASP A 934 -14.57 41.49 43.63
N GLN A 935 -14.88 40.46 42.83
CA GLN A 935 -16.09 39.67 42.96
C GLN A 935 -15.80 38.34 43.67
N ILE A 936 -16.16 38.23 44.94
CA ILE A 936 -16.00 36.98 45.69
C ILE A 936 -17.22 36.07 45.50
N VAL A 937 -16.99 34.85 45.04
CA VAL A 937 -18.01 33.84 44.80
C VAL A 937 -17.66 32.56 45.56
N LEU A 938 -18.63 32.05 46.32
CA LEU A 938 -18.59 30.76 46.99
C LEU A 938 -19.58 29.81 46.28
N LYS A 939 -19.12 28.66 45.82
CA LYS A 939 -19.89 27.68 45.04
C LYS A 939 -19.85 26.28 45.62
#